data_AF-A0AAV0W466-F1
#
_entry.id   AF-A0AAV0W466-F1
#
_cell.length_a   1.000
_cell.length_b   1.000
_cell.length_c   1.000
_cell.angle_alpha   90.00
_cell.angle_beta   90.00
_cell.angle_gamma   90.00
#
_symmetry.space_group_name_H-M   'P 1'
#
loop_
_entity.id
_entity.type
_entity.pdbx_description
1 polymer ?
#
loop_
_entity_poly.entity_id
_entity_poly.type
_entity_poly.pdbx_seq_one_letter_code
_entity_poly.pdbx_strand_id
1 'polypeptide(L)'
;MSRNCFVPLCKEGYPSTRSTNKVLGIRNKTLFKAPKDPKVLAQWVKAIPRSDRDLRSGIDRVCEKHFAETSLIKYFENVMADGSIQKIERDRICLKENAVPSLFPDLPHYLSSIKKIRKPQVRHLNTKSNNAETPNLNSSFNTTIIEYDIFYNIVNQLKSTILPDATFISMVKDDLVIGWFNNDKDTVFKKIIIYKDNLNIQVFVSKVIVNVEGIMQTATDFEDIEKIIAIVNNLQACSGTGLDKSPQSVACYGYVDAKKPGTSFTDSRCTVCSKERKNMIDLQRIYTLRQREIKKKLKKQKSIGRVKNITRKNSRLNNKVLKLKEKVGLLKQKCATASAAVIENELTRLPESQQEAVRACFAAAKLKDPKGNRYSINWIYECLLVKIKSRKVYEHLRTKKILALPCIDTLGKYISKMSGQYGFQQAIFDLLAKKANCMAPEDKRGILLLDEMKLSESVSFNKKTLKVNGLVNLGNYTPEHQINSKGDHALVLMYQPFRGKWVQALAVFLSKGCASSTVLHKIVMECVILLERSGFHVDGIATDGATWNRSMWTKFGISSENVSCEHIYDSSRRLWFLSDFPHLIKNFRNCIVKQSEFWTPDGIVKLKHWDAIITSENPFGYNLKLCPGLSNDDVHPKPYQKMNVGRAYRFFGEKTAIAMEIYRENNVDLIDCEPSVILIRRINSLIQAMDSRIPSNSLRKASPEYEVIKHFIHYLDEWHDTAKKNNYNFLTDSTYFGLKVSLKATLEIFDYLETCCDYHFLMTARLNQDNLERFFSMMRSSCGSNDHPDSVLFVQIFKLICTYSLVKPPKGSNITGGELLSSLFSINDLNTQEDKRIQFRQAIDNIIDQGSDCPDVMDLFSSYYDHDYTGLTVTNDPVLAYIGGYVARKATRFTKCLNCLSSLKSEISHSRDVFIDKLSHGHLIKPSEKLFKLISTMEAATLYVLNEEGLSSEVLFSICSKLEQIESLQLIGCDLHADGLTSSIVNFFLITRVHFVCSRSNSIDNAKKEKSKLHRKSAKLV
;
A
#
# COMPACT_ATOMS: atom_id res chain seq x y z
N MET A 1 15.33 26.87 19.44
CA MET A 1 15.44 26.71 20.92
C MET A 1 16.79 26.10 21.27
N SER A 2 17.47 26.60 22.31
CA SER A 2 18.80 26.15 22.74
C SER A 2 18.79 24.73 23.30
N ARG A 3 19.75 23.88 22.89
CA ARG A 3 19.93 22.50 23.39
C ARG A 3 21.13 22.39 24.35
N ASN A 4 21.37 23.43 25.14
CA ASN A 4 22.55 23.60 25.99
C ASN A 4 22.15 23.50 27.47
N CYS A 5 23.10 23.30 28.39
CA CYS A 5 22.84 23.45 29.82
C CYS A 5 22.49 24.92 30.18
N PHE A 6 21.60 25.10 31.16
CA PHE A 6 21.16 26.39 31.69
C PHE A 6 22.01 26.87 32.88
N VAL A 7 22.69 25.97 33.58
CA VAL A 7 23.57 26.32 34.70
C VAL A 7 24.73 27.20 34.19
N PRO A 8 25.09 28.30 34.89
CA PRO A 8 26.23 29.14 34.50
C PRO A 8 27.53 28.36 34.39
N LEU A 9 28.44 28.86 33.52
CA LEU A 9 29.77 28.28 33.20
C LEU A 9 29.77 26.86 32.59
N CYS A 10 28.76 26.03 32.84
CA CYS A 10 28.59 24.69 32.29
C CYS A 10 28.47 24.71 30.75
N LYS A 11 29.49 24.17 30.07
CA LYS A 11 29.56 24.10 28.60
C LYS A 11 28.87 22.86 28.02
N GLU A 12 28.13 22.09 28.81
CA GLU A 12 27.45 20.89 28.32
C GLU A 12 26.32 21.18 27.34
N GLY A 13 26.18 20.30 26.35
CA GLY A 13 25.21 20.45 25.26
C GLY A 13 25.51 21.57 24.26
N TYR A 14 26.56 22.38 24.42
CA TYR A 14 26.97 23.32 23.37
C TYR A 14 27.42 22.54 22.11
N PRO A 15 27.22 23.09 20.88
CA PRO A 15 27.59 22.39 19.65
C PRO A 15 29.09 22.04 19.55
N SER A 16 29.96 22.87 20.11
CA SER A 16 31.40 22.63 20.25
C SER A 16 31.69 21.40 21.11
N THR A 17 31.18 21.38 22.35
CA THR A 17 31.35 20.29 23.32
C THR A 17 30.83 18.98 22.77
N ARG A 18 29.63 18.97 22.18
CA ARG A 18 29.06 17.77 21.53
C ARG A 18 29.92 17.23 20.38
N SER A 19 30.52 18.13 19.60
CA SER A 19 31.40 17.75 18.49
C SER A 19 32.72 17.17 18.99
N THR A 20 33.28 17.76 20.06
CA THR A 20 34.52 17.30 20.71
C THR A 20 34.31 15.91 21.34
N ASN A 21 33.26 15.76 22.15
CA ASN A 21 32.89 14.47 22.75
C ASN A 21 32.69 13.37 21.70
N LYS A 22 32.04 13.69 20.56
CA LYS A 22 31.86 12.74 19.45
C LYS A 22 33.17 12.37 18.74
N VAL A 23 34.19 13.22 18.77
CA VAL A 23 35.54 12.91 18.24
C VAL A 23 36.35 12.07 19.23
N LEU A 24 36.17 12.29 20.54
CA LEU A 24 36.86 11.58 21.62
C LEU A 24 36.14 10.28 22.08
N GLY A 25 35.02 9.91 21.46
CA GLY A 25 34.23 8.72 21.84
C GLY A 25 33.38 8.85 23.12
N ILE A 26 33.43 10.00 23.80
CA ILE A 26 32.81 10.21 25.11
C ILE A 26 31.28 10.35 24.99
N ARG A 27 30.52 9.60 25.82
CA ARG A 27 29.04 9.69 25.92
C ARG A 27 28.63 11.12 26.29
N ASN A 28 27.87 11.77 25.41
CA ASN A 28 27.32 13.10 25.68
C ASN A 28 26.30 13.04 26.83
N LYS A 29 26.52 13.90 27.83
CA LYS A 29 25.70 13.98 29.05
C LYS A 29 24.23 14.30 28.75
N THR A 30 23.31 13.63 29.44
CA THR A 30 21.86 13.81 29.29
C THR A 30 21.41 15.19 29.79
N LEU A 31 20.30 15.70 29.25
CA LEU A 31 19.81 17.08 29.46
C LEU A 31 18.30 17.08 29.75
N PHE A 32 17.99 17.05 31.03
CA PHE A 32 16.65 17.14 31.59
C PHE A 32 16.02 18.50 31.29
N LYS A 33 14.70 18.53 31.08
CA LYS A 33 13.94 19.78 30.99
C LYS A 33 13.67 20.33 32.38
N ALA A 34 13.58 21.65 32.50
CA ALA A 34 12.99 22.29 33.68
C ALA A 34 11.58 21.73 33.95
N PRO A 35 11.21 21.39 35.21
CA PRO A 35 9.90 20.86 35.56
C PRO A 35 8.74 21.73 35.09
N LYS A 36 7.58 21.11 34.87
CA LYS A 36 6.31 21.82 34.63
C LYS A 36 5.60 22.21 35.92
N ASP A 37 5.73 21.41 36.98
CA ASP A 37 5.17 21.69 38.30
C ASP A 37 5.78 22.99 38.88
N PRO A 38 4.97 24.01 39.23
CA PRO A 38 5.45 25.24 39.85
C PRO A 38 6.27 25.03 41.14
N LYS A 39 5.94 24.04 41.97
CA LYS A 39 6.62 23.78 43.26
C LYS A 39 8.05 23.29 43.03
N VAL A 40 8.21 22.27 42.18
CA VAL A 40 9.54 21.70 41.86
C VAL A 40 10.34 22.68 40.99
N LEU A 41 9.69 23.42 40.09
CA LEU A 41 10.33 24.49 39.32
C LEU A 41 10.88 25.61 40.22
N ALA A 42 10.13 26.05 41.24
CA ALA A 42 10.59 27.04 42.20
C ALA A 42 11.81 26.54 43.01
N GLN A 43 11.87 25.25 43.34
CA GLN A 43 13.05 24.63 43.95
C GLN A 43 14.26 24.65 43.01
N TRP A 44 14.09 24.33 41.72
CA TRP A 44 15.16 24.43 40.72
C TRP A 44 15.65 25.87 40.50
N VAL A 45 14.74 26.85 40.46
CA VAL A 45 15.08 28.29 40.37
C VAL A 45 15.89 28.73 41.59
N LYS A 46 15.48 28.30 42.80
CA LYS A 46 16.18 28.64 44.06
C LYS A 46 17.55 27.95 44.18
N ALA A 47 17.73 26.78 43.57
CA ALA A 47 18.96 26.00 43.69
C ALA A 47 20.05 26.35 42.67
N ILE A 48 19.69 26.81 41.46
CA ILE A 48 20.67 27.18 40.43
C ILE A 48 21.10 28.64 40.63
N PRO A 49 22.38 28.94 40.95
CA PRO A 49 22.83 30.30 41.25
C PRO A 49 23.00 31.11 39.95
N ARG A 50 21.88 31.60 39.38
CA ARG A 50 21.85 32.37 38.13
C ARG A 50 20.95 33.60 38.24
N SER A 51 21.53 34.79 38.09
CA SER A 51 20.84 36.08 38.24
C SER A 51 20.62 36.87 36.94
N ASP A 52 21.28 36.50 35.83
CA ASP A 52 21.13 37.19 34.54
C ASP A 52 19.83 36.83 33.79
N ARG A 53 19.17 35.72 34.17
CA ARG A 53 17.99 35.20 33.48
C ARG A 53 17.26 34.08 34.24
N ASP A 54 15.93 34.09 34.19
CA ASP A 54 15.05 33.05 34.75
C ASP A 54 15.01 31.72 33.97
N LEU A 55 14.74 30.63 34.69
CA LEU A 55 14.60 29.27 34.19
C LEU A 55 13.17 29.03 33.64
N ARG A 56 13.01 28.87 32.33
CA ARG A 56 11.68 28.68 31.73
C ARG A 56 11.25 27.22 31.73
N SER A 57 10.16 26.94 32.46
CA SER A 57 9.39 25.69 32.51
C SER A 57 9.34 24.96 31.16
N GLY A 58 9.69 23.66 31.15
CA GLY A 58 9.56 22.77 29.99
C GLY A 58 10.41 23.09 28.74
N ILE A 59 11.10 24.23 28.70
CA ILE A 59 11.88 24.74 27.56
C ILE A 59 13.38 24.64 27.84
N ASP A 60 13.84 25.25 28.94
CA ASP A 60 15.25 25.26 29.33
C ASP A 60 15.66 23.95 30.01
N ARG A 61 16.98 23.70 30.12
CA ARG A 61 17.50 22.35 30.43
C ARG A 61 18.73 22.36 31.35
N VAL A 62 18.84 21.33 32.18
CA VAL A 62 19.98 21.09 33.09
C VAL A 62 20.59 19.72 32.79
N CYS A 63 21.91 19.59 32.83
CA CYS A 63 22.59 18.32 32.54
C CYS A 63 22.79 17.45 33.79
N GLU A 64 22.99 16.14 33.59
CA GLU A 64 23.12 15.16 34.70
C GLU A 64 24.24 15.48 35.70
N LYS A 65 25.29 16.21 35.31
CA LYS A 65 26.40 16.63 36.20
C LYS A 65 25.95 17.47 37.41
N HIS A 66 24.74 18.03 37.38
CA HIS A 66 24.24 18.91 38.45
C HIS A 66 23.32 18.23 39.46
N PHE A 67 23.10 16.92 39.34
CA PHE A 67 22.27 16.13 40.25
C PHE A 67 23.13 15.09 40.97
N ALA A 68 22.79 14.78 42.22
CA ALA A 68 23.41 13.68 42.93
C ALA A 68 23.11 12.33 42.24
N GLU A 69 24.07 11.41 42.26
CA GLU A 69 23.95 10.07 41.67
C GLU A 69 22.70 9.32 42.16
N THR A 70 22.35 9.46 43.44
CA THR A 70 21.17 8.85 44.08
C THR A 70 19.83 9.36 43.52
N SER A 71 19.83 10.52 42.86
CA SER A 71 18.66 11.12 42.18
C SER A 71 18.51 10.68 40.72
N LEU A 72 19.48 9.95 40.16
CA LEU A 72 19.53 9.52 38.76
C LEU A 72 19.13 8.05 38.63
N ILE A 73 18.09 7.76 37.83
CA ILE A 73 17.65 6.40 37.51
C ILE A 73 18.41 5.92 36.27
N LYS A 74 19.54 5.23 36.52
CA LYS A 74 20.45 4.68 35.50
C LYS A 74 20.00 3.35 34.89
N TYR A 75 19.13 2.60 35.56
CA TYR A 75 18.67 1.26 35.15
C TYR A 75 17.13 1.19 35.00
N PHE A 76 16.64 0.24 34.21
CA PHE A 76 15.34 -0.40 34.45
C PHE A 76 15.57 -1.54 35.45
N GLU A 77 14.67 -1.70 36.41
CA GLU A 77 14.72 -2.78 37.39
C GLU A 77 13.41 -3.56 37.29
N ASN A 78 13.48 -4.82 36.85
CA ASN A 78 12.33 -5.71 36.73
C ASN A 78 12.45 -6.76 37.85
N VAL A 79 11.42 -6.86 38.69
CA VAL A 79 11.29 -7.94 39.67
C VAL A 79 10.66 -9.15 38.98
N MET A 80 11.31 -10.29 39.04
CA MET A 80 10.80 -11.57 38.51
C MET A 80 9.88 -12.25 39.53
N ALA A 81 9.14 -13.27 39.11
CA ALA A 81 8.15 -13.96 39.97
C ALA A 81 8.77 -14.73 41.16
N ASP A 82 10.09 -14.92 41.17
CA ASP A 82 10.88 -15.49 42.26
C ASP A 82 11.42 -14.43 43.25
N GLY A 83 11.11 -13.14 43.03
CA GLY A 83 11.61 -12.01 43.83
C GLY A 83 12.98 -11.47 43.40
N SER A 84 13.64 -12.08 42.41
CA SER A 84 14.94 -11.59 41.91
C SER A 84 14.80 -10.30 41.09
N ILE A 85 15.77 -9.38 41.19
CA ILE A 85 15.74 -8.07 40.52
C ILE A 85 16.73 -8.02 39.36
N GLN A 86 16.25 -8.14 38.14
CA GLN A 86 17.07 -8.01 36.93
C GLN A 86 17.21 -6.52 36.55
N LYS A 87 18.45 -6.05 36.35
CA LYS A 87 18.76 -4.63 36.08
C LYS A 87 19.32 -4.45 34.66
N ILE A 88 18.69 -3.59 33.86
CA ILE A 88 19.06 -3.31 32.47
C ILE A 88 19.42 -1.82 32.33
N GLU A 89 20.62 -1.49 31.82
CA GLU A 89 21.10 -0.10 31.78
C GLU A 89 20.35 0.78 30.76
N ARG A 90 20.13 2.06 31.10
CA ARG A 90 19.36 3.00 30.30
C ARG A 90 20.21 3.82 29.33
N ASP A 91 19.87 3.70 28.04
CA ASP A 91 20.27 4.61 26.95
C ASP A 91 20.12 6.09 27.30
N ARG A 92 19.08 6.43 28.07
CA ARG A 92 18.84 7.76 28.63
C ARG A 92 18.51 7.63 30.11
N ILE A 93 19.43 8.11 30.94
CA ILE A 93 19.22 8.28 32.37
C ILE A 93 17.98 9.17 32.59
N CYS A 94 17.17 8.85 33.59
CA CYS A 94 16.03 9.65 34.04
C CYS A 94 16.31 10.26 35.42
N LEU A 95 15.56 11.30 35.82
CA LEU A 95 15.54 11.76 37.21
C LEU A 95 14.47 10.99 38.00
N LYS A 96 14.69 10.82 39.31
CA LYS A 96 13.63 10.50 40.27
C LYS A 96 12.65 11.67 40.42
N GLU A 97 11.44 11.39 40.86
CA GLU A 97 10.46 12.44 41.19
C GLU A 97 11.00 13.36 42.29
N ASN A 98 10.64 14.64 42.21
CA ASN A 98 11.14 15.70 43.10
C ASN A 98 12.67 15.89 43.17
N ALA A 99 13.45 15.34 42.23
CA ALA A 99 14.88 15.61 42.15
C ALA A 99 15.17 17.09 41.81
N VAL A 100 16.08 17.71 42.56
CA VAL A 100 16.50 19.12 42.43
C VAL A 100 18.01 19.17 42.12
N PRO A 101 18.51 20.09 41.26
CA PRO A 101 19.93 20.26 41.05
C PRO A 101 20.62 20.70 42.35
N SER A 102 21.72 20.06 42.71
CA SER A 102 22.46 20.31 43.95
C SER A 102 23.98 20.40 43.77
N LEU A 103 24.51 20.01 42.61
CA LEU A 103 25.95 19.96 42.35
C LEU A 103 26.36 21.04 41.33
N PHE A 104 27.30 21.91 41.72
CA PHE A 104 27.74 23.04 40.91
C PHE A 104 29.28 23.09 40.77
N PRO A 105 29.92 22.04 40.23
CA PRO A 105 31.39 21.94 40.17
C PRO A 105 32.05 22.95 39.23
N ASP A 106 31.31 23.48 38.24
CA ASP A 106 31.81 24.50 37.30
C ASP A 106 31.78 25.94 37.88
N LEU A 107 31.42 26.12 39.16
CA LEU A 107 31.22 27.43 39.82
C LEU A 107 32.20 27.63 40.99
N PRO A 108 32.73 28.86 41.21
CA PRO A 108 33.59 29.17 42.35
C PRO A 108 32.96 28.87 43.71
N HIS A 109 33.77 28.40 44.66
CA HIS A 109 33.33 27.86 45.97
C HIS A 109 32.57 28.87 46.88
N TYR A 110 32.66 30.18 46.59
CA TYR A 110 31.88 31.20 47.31
C TYR A 110 30.43 31.35 46.81
N LEU A 111 30.07 30.74 45.67
CA LEU A 111 28.72 30.74 45.10
C LEU A 111 27.93 29.44 45.38
N SER A 112 28.58 28.41 45.94
CA SER A 112 27.97 27.10 46.23
C SER A 112 27.43 26.96 47.65
N SER A 113 27.66 27.93 48.55
CA SER A 113 27.20 27.87 49.95
C SER A 113 25.89 28.63 50.20
N ILE A 114 24.81 27.91 50.52
CA ILE A 114 23.50 28.50 50.84
C ILE A 114 23.45 28.93 52.33
N LYS A 115 23.17 30.21 52.62
CA LYS A 115 22.81 30.72 53.96
C LYS A 115 21.50 31.53 53.95
N LYS A 116 21.00 31.85 55.15
CA LYS A 116 19.57 32.12 55.45
C LYS A 116 19.07 33.55 55.14
N ILE A 117 17.75 33.69 55.11
CA ILE A 117 16.95 34.88 54.72
C ILE A 117 16.83 35.93 55.84
N ARG A 118 16.79 37.23 55.48
CA ARG A 118 15.96 38.27 56.13
C ARG A 118 15.46 39.31 55.08
N LYS A 119 14.70 40.33 55.51
CA LYS A 119 13.66 41.06 54.71
C LYS A 119 14.09 42.48 54.20
N PRO A 120 13.27 43.19 53.36
CA PRO A 120 13.73 44.18 52.34
C PRO A 120 13.22 45.63 52.53
N GLN A 121 13.53 46.54 51.57
CA GLN A 121 12.72 47.66 50.96
C GLN A 121 13.67 48.71 50.28
N VAL A 122 13.35 49.58 49.29
CA VAL A 122 12.22 49.76 48.32
C VAL A 122 12.68 50.56 47.03
N ARG A 123 11.77 50.81 46.07
CA ARG A 123 11.85 51.45 44.71
C ARG A 123 12.13 53.00 44.75
N HIS A 124 12.29 53.85 43.69
CA HIS A 124 11.63 54.01 42.36
C HIS A 124 12.53 54.52 41.16
N LEU A 125 12.12 55.49 40.30
CA LEU A 125 12.40 55.53 38.83
C LEU A 125 12.33 56.92 38.08
N ASN A 126 13.11 57.09 36.97
CA ASN A 126 12.92 57.94 35.74
C ASN A 126 12.99 59.52 35.78
N THR A 127 13.18 60.36 34.72
CA THR A 127 13.91 60.41 33.38
C THR A 127 13.85 61.83 32.70
N LYS A 128 14.77 62.18 31.75
CA LYS A 128 14.75 63.26 30.66
C LYS A 128 15.08 64.76 31.01
N SER A 129 15.23 65.74 30.07
CA SER A 129 16.27 65.95 28.99
C SER A 129 16.09 67.23 28.08
N ASN A 130 17.19 67.91 27.63
CA ASN A 130 17.43 68.79 26.41
C ASN A 130 17.33 70.39 26.42
N ASN A 131 18.42 71.11 25.96
CA ASN A 131 18.63 72.31 25.03
C ASN A 131 18.38 73.89 25.27
N ALA A 132 19.32 74.81 24.81
CA ALA A 132 19.24 76.15 24.02
C ALA A 132 19.52 77.70 24.50
N GLU A 133 20.23 78.56 23.65
CA GLU A 133 20.24 80.04 23.11
C GLU A 133 20.28 81.53 23.78
N THR A 134 20.87 82.64 23.14
CA THR A 134 20.49 84.18 23.11
C THR A 134 21.52 85.44 22.82
N PRO A 135 21.25 86.82 22.96
CA PRO A 135 21.83 88.05 22.17
C PRO A 135 22.01 89.60 22.72
N ASN A 136 22.42 90.67 21.90
CA ASN A 136 22.24 92.25 21.90
C ASN A 136 23.34 93.34 22.42
N LEU A 137 23.47 94.74 22.26
CA LEU A 137 23.00 96.00 21.44
C LEU A 137 23.65 97.49 21.71
N ASN A 138 23.54 98.56 20.80
CA ASN A 138 23.33 100.11 20.93
C ASN A 138 24.37 101.38 20.73
N SER A 139 23.90 102.66 20.39
CA SER A 139 24.44 104.15 20.45
C SER A 139 25.13 104.92 19.20
N SER A 140 25.47 106.27 18.95
CA SER A 140 25.23 107.79 19.26
C SER A 140 26.16 108.77 18.33
N PHE A 141 26.35 110.15 18.12
CA PHE A 141 25.96 111.65 18.33
C PHE A 141 26.86 112.66 17.39
N ASN A 142 26.97 114.04 17.17
CA ASN A 142 26.33 115.47 17.27
C ASN A 142 27.14 116.67 16.48
N THR A 143 26.71 117.99 16.31
CA THR A 143 27.35 119.15 15.47
C THR A 143 27.07 120.69 15.86
N THR A 144 27.69 121.73 15.19
CA THR A 144 27.51 123.27 15.18
C THR A 144 28.22 124.00 13.95
N ILE A 145 28.27 125.33 13.54
CA ILE A 145 27.52 126.67 13.54
C ILE A 145 28.18 127.76 12.56
N ILE A 146 27.43 128.50 11.67
CA ILE A 146 27.57 129.85 10.98
C ILE A 146 26.34 130.27 10.10
N GLU A 147 25.69 129.36 9.34
CA GLU A 147 24.91 129.65 8.10
C GLU A 147 23.46 130.24 8.19
N TYR A 148 23.15 131.06 9.20
CA TYR A 148 21.77 131.28 9.67
C TYR A 148 20.73 131.90 8.69
N ASP A 149 21.11 132.83 7.80
CA ASP A 149 20.14 133.62 7.00
C ASP A 149 19.68 132.97 5.68
N ILE A 150 20.60 132.36 4.91
CA ILE A 150 20.28 131.70 3.62
C ILE A 150 19.29 130.55 3.85
N PHE A 151 19.47 129.82 4.96
CA PHE A 151 18.65 128.70 5.37
C PHE A 151 17.14 129.01 5.43
N TYR A 152 16.74 130.17 5.97
CA TYR A 152 15.31 130.50 6.09
C TYR A 152 14.63 130.84 4.75
N ASN A 153 15.36 131.35 3.76
CA ASN A 153 14.82 131.52 2.39
C ASN A 153 14.51 130.16 1.75
N ILE A 154 15.46 129.22 1.84
CA ILE A 154 15.31 127.84 1.37
C ILE A 154 14.13 127.14 2.06
N VAL A 155 14.00 127.26 3.39
CA VAL A 155 12.88 126.71 4.17
C VAL A 155 11.52 127.25 3.71
N ASN A 156 11.45 128.52 3.29
CA ASN A 156 10.19 129.14 2.87
C ASN A 156 9.81 128.79 1.42
N GLN A 157 10.77 128.66 0.51
CA GLN A 157 10.51 128.17 -0.85
C GLN A 157 10.09 126.68 -0.86
N LEU A 158 10.75 125.82 -0.08
CA LEU A 158 10.38 124.39 0.02
C LEU A 158 8.98 124.12 0.56
N LYS A 159 8.33 125.09 1.21
CA LYS A 159 6.92 124.97 1.67
C LYS A 159 5.90 125.26 0.55
N SER A 160 6.30 125.85 -0.56
CA SER A 160 5.41 126.12 -1.71
C SER A 160 5.55 125.10 -2.86
N THR A 161 6.54 124.22 -2.80
CA THR A 161 6.81 123.19 -3.82
C THR A 161 5.94 121.94 -3.63
N ILE A 162 5.49 121.33 -4.73
CA ILE A 162 4.79 120.04 -4.71
C ILE A 162 5.83 118.92 -4.60
N LEU A 163 5.86 118.22 -3.47
CA LEU A 163 6.82 117.15 -3.18
C LEU A 163 6.31 115.77 -3.63
N PRO A 164 7.20 114.78 -3.87
CA PRO A 164 6.82 113.40 -4.17
C PRO A 164 6.03 112.72 -3.04
N ASP A 165 5.21 111.73 -3.41
CA ASP A 165 4.43 110.92 -2.46
C ASP A 165 5.27 110.30 -1.34
N ALA A 166 4.66 110.18 -0.15
CA ALA A 166 5.26 109.65 1.08
C ALA A 166 6.52 110.38 1.59
N THR A 167 6.77 111.61 1.11
CA THR A 167 7.73 112.53 1.74
C THR A 167 7.13 113.32 2.89
N PHE A 168 7.99 113.87 3.76
CA PHE A 168 7.64 114.90 4.72
C PHE A 168 8.78 115.92 4.87
N ILE A 169 8.43 117.16 5.21
CA ILE A 169 9.36 118.18 5.70
C ILE A 169 9.09 118.43 7.18
N SER A 170 10.15 118.54 7.98
CA SER A 170 10.05 118.89 9.40
C SER A 170 11.22 119.75 9.86
N MET A 171 10.96 120.65 10.80
CA MET A 171 11.97 121.42 11.52
C MET A 171 12.25 120.72 12.86
N VAL A 172 13.48 120.28 13.10
CA VAL A 172 13.85 119.49 14.28
C VAL A 172 15.10 120.07 14.92
N LYS A 173 14.94 120.69 16.11
CA LYS A 173 16.01 121.49 16.75
C LYS A 173 16.61 122.50 15.77
N ASP A 174 15.74 123.26 15.12
CA ASP A 174 16.09 124.30 14.15
C ASP A 174 16.73 123.84 12.82
N ASP A 175 17.16 122.58 12.68
CA ASP A 175 17.58 121.99 11.39
C ASP A 175 16.38 121.61 10.50
N LEU A 176 16.60 121.58 9.17
CA LEU A 176 15.60 121.19 8.18
C LEU A 176 15.79 119.73 7.76
N VAL A 177 14.74 118.92 7.90
CA VAL A 177 14.74 117.50 7.52
C VAL A 177 13.72 117.23 6.44
N ILE A 178 14.16 116.62 5.33
CA ILE A 178 13.30 116.10 4.26
C ILE A 178 13.42 114.56 4.28
N GLY A 179 12.34 113.86 4.61
CA GLY A 179 12.35 112.41 4.82
C GLY A 179 11.37 111.66 3.91
N TRP A 180 11.71 110.42 3.56
CA TRP A 180 10.84 109.47 2.87
C TRP A 180 10.50 108.32 3.82
N PHE A 181 9.20 108.06 3.99
CA PHE A 181 8.74 106.85 4.67
C PHE A 181 8.94 105.61 3.79
N ASN A 182 9.15 104.47 4.44
CA ASN A 182 9.00 103.16 3.81
C ASN A 182 7.50 102.85 3.61
N ASN A 183 7.16 101.84 2.79
CA ASN A 183 5.77 101.51 2.42
C ASN A 183 4.83 101.29 3.62
N ASP A 184 5.34 100.76 4.74
CA ASP A 184 4.59 100.51 5.97
C ASP A 184 4.36 101.77 6.83
N LYS A 185 4.80 102.95 6.34
CA LYS A 185 4.66 104.32 6.90
C LYS A 185 5.24 104.61 8.29
N ASP A 186 5.51 103.62 9.14
CA ASP A 186 6.06 103.84 10.50
C ASP A 186 7.59 104.02 10.57
N THR A 187 8.33 103.88 9.46
CA THR A 187 9.81 104.02 9.46
C THR A 187 10.33 104.86 8.31
N VAL A 188 11.27 105.78 8.62
CA VAL A 188 11.94 106.64 7.65
C VAL A 188 13.14 105.91 7.04
N PHE A 189 13.11 105.71 5.72
CA PHE A 189 14.04 104.86 4.97
C PHE A 189 15.17 105.67 4.31
N LYS A 190 14.83 106.84 3.75
CA LYS A 190 15.76 107.87 3.28
C LYS A 190 15.49 109.17 4.03
N LYS A 191 16.53 109.93 4.34
CA LYS A 191 16.37 111.32 4.78
C LYS A 191 17.53 112.19 4.30
N ILE A 192 17.23 113.44 4.01
CA ILE A 192 18.17 114.54 3.85
C ILE A 192 18.05 115.39 5.12
N ILE A 193 19.17 115.74 5.72
CA ILE A 193 19.25 116.80 6.74
C ILE A 193 20.06 117.94 6.13
N ILE A 194 19.51 119.14 6.19
CA ILE A 194 20.23 120.38 5.92
C ILE A 194 20.40 121.07 7.27
N TYR A 195 21.65 121.17 7.71
CA TYR A 195 21.97 121.77 9.01
C TYR A 195 21.86 123.30 8.91
N LYS A 196 21.05 123.91 9.78
CA LYS A 196 20.94 125.38 9.87
C LYS A 196 22.30 126.02 10.18
N ASP A 197 23.05 125.28 10.97
CA ASP A 197 24.35 125.63 11.48
C ASP A 197 25.44 125.64 10.42
N ASN A 198 25.34 124.96 9.27
CA ASN A 198 26.40 125.05 8.25
C ASN A 198 25.98 124.70 6.80
N LEU A 199 24.68 124.82 6.49
CA LEU A 199 23.99 124.41 5.23
C LEU A 199 24.39 123.03 4.67
N ASN A 200 25.09 122.19 5.45
CA ASN A 200 25.63 120.93 4.97
C ASN A 200 24.50 119.94 4.78
N ILE A 201 24.52 119.27 3.64
CA ILE A 201 23.52 118.33 3.20
C ILE A 201 24.02 116.92 3.52
N GLN A 202 23.46 116.29 4.55
CA GLN A 202 23.71 114.88 4.82
C GLN A 202 22.56 114.00 4.33
N VAL A 203 22.85 113.19 3.30
CA VAL A 203 21.94 112.17 2.78
C VAL A 203 22.17 110.85 3.53
N PHE A 204 21.11 110.33 4.13
CA PHE A 204 21.10 109.01 4.78
C PHE A 204 20.20 108.04 4.01
N VAL A 205 20.69 106.83 3.77
CA VAL A 205 19.90 105.69 3.27
C VAL A 205 20.09 104.52 4.23
N SER A 206 18.99 103.99 4.79
CA SER A 206 19.02 102.82 5.68
C SER A 206 20.06 102.89 6.83
N LYS A 207 20.26 104.09 7.40
CA LYS A 207 21.23 104.46 8.45
C LYS A 207 22.70 104.65 8.04
N VAL A 208 23.05 104.53 6.76
CA VAL A 208 24.39 104.85 6.23
C VAL A 208 24.38 106.26 5.62
N ILE A 209 25.42 107.07 5.87
CA ILE A 209 25.65 108.36 5.20
C ILE A 209 26.17 108.06 3.78
N VAL A 210 25.58 108.68 2.76
CA VAL A 210 25.92 108.41 1.36
C VAL A 210 26.46 109.65 0.66
N ASN A 211 27.77 109.67 0.44
CA ASN A 211 28.42 110.65 -0.43
C ASN A 211 28.32 110.17 -1.88
N VAL A 212 27.39 110.73 -2.66
CA VAL A 212 27.23 110.44 -4.10
C VAL A 212 27.95 111.51 -4.91
N GLU A 213 28.74 111.11 -5.91
CA GLU A 213 29.35 112.05 -6.85
C GLU A 213 28.27 112.84 -7.60
N GLY A 214 28.33 114.18 -7.50
CA GLY A 214 27.33 115.10 -8.06
C GLY A 214 26.37 115.74 -7.06
N ILE A 215 26.42 115.35 -5.77
CA ILE A 215 25.76 116.10 -4.69
C ILE A 215 26.75 117.11 -4.10
N MET A 216 26.42 118.41 -4.15
CA MET A 216 27.19 119.44 -3.46
C MET A 216 27.01 119.31 -1.94
N GLN A 217 28.09 119.54 -1.19
CA GLN A 217 28.09 119.29 0.26
C GLN A 217 27.31 120.35 1.04
N THR A 218 27.24 121.58 0.54
CA THR A 218 26.63 122.75 1.18
C THR A 218 25.64 123.42 0.22
N ALA A 219 24.41 123.70 0.66
CA ALA A 219 23.39 124.34 -0.18
C ALA A 219 23.60 125.86 -0.29
N THR A 220 23.73 126.40 -1.52
CA THR A 220 23.73 127.86 -1.76
C THR A 220 22.37 128.37 -2.23
N ASP A 221 21.66 127.62 -3.07
CA ASP A 221 20.35 128.00 -3.64
C ASP A 221 19.35 126.83 -3.65
N PHE A 222 18.06 127.18 -3.80
CA PHE A 222 16.94 126.22 -3.80
C PHE A 222 17.01 125.19 -4.95
N GLU A 223 17.45 125.61 -6.15
CA GLU A 223 17.45 124.75 -7.35
C GLU A 223 18.39 123.54 -7.21
N ASP A 224 19.43 123.63 -6.38
CA ASP A 224 20.34 122.52 -6.10
C ASP A 224 19.70 121.47 -5.18
N ILE A 225 18.80 121.88 -4.29
CA ILE A 225 18.05 120.97 -3.43
C ILE A 225 17.05 120.14 -4.24
N GLU A 226 16.40 120.70 -5.26
CA GLU A 226 15.54 119.93 -6.18
C GLU A 226 16.35 118.86 -6.95
N LYS A 227 17.53 119.22 -7.46
CA LYS A 227 18.45 118.28 -8.13
C LYS A 227 18.84 117.13 -7.19
N ILE A 228 19.12 117.44 -5.93
CA ILE A 228 19.48 116.44 -4.90
C ILE A 228 18.28 115.56 -4.54
N ILE A 229 17.08 116.12 -4.36
CA ILE A 229 15.84 115.36 -4.12
C ILE A 229 15.60 114.36 -5.25
N ALA A 230 15.77 114.77 -6.52
CA ALA A 230 15.64 113.89 -7.67
C ALA A 230 16.68 112.76 -7.72
N ILE A 231 17.94 113.03 -7.37
CA ILE A 231 18.98 111.99 -7.26
C ILE A 231 18.65 111.01 -6.13
N VAL A 232 18.36 111.52 -4.93
CA VAL A 232 18.10 110.71 -3.73
C VAL A 232 16.88 109.82 -3.90
N ASN A 233 15.84 110.28 -4.59
CA ASN A 233 14.64 109.47 -4.86
C ASN A 233 14.97 108.20 -5.67
N ASN A 234 15.92 108.27 -6.61
CA ASN A 234 16.29 107.16 -7.51
C ASN A 234 17.24 106.10 -6.90
N LEU A 235 17.86 106.35 -5.75
CA LEU A 235 18.79 105.38 -5.12
C LEU A 235 18.06 104.14 -4.55
N GLN A 236 18.58 102.93 -4.80
CA GLN A 236 18.10 101.68 -4.17
C GLN A 236 19.10 101.19 -3.11
N ALA A 237 18.60 100.54 -2.04
CA ALA A 237 19.42 100.09 -0.91
C ALA A 237 19.96 98.66 -1.06
N CYS A 238 21.10 98.39 -0.42
CA CYS A 238 21.81 97.11 -0.44
C CYS A 238 21.27 96.10 0.59
N SER A 239 21.03 94.85 0.17
CA SER A 239 20.51 93.76 1.01
C SER A 239 21.57 92.91 1.74
N GLY A 240 22.86 93.26 1.65
CA GLY A 240 23.94 92.67 2.44
C GLY A 240 24.47 91.32 1.95
N THR A 241 24.98 90.48 2.85
CA THR A 241 25.63 89.19 2.48
C THR A 241 24.65 88.01 2.34
N GLY A 242 23.54 88.02 3.08
CA GLY A 242 22.41 87.09 2.90
C GLY A 242 22.78 85.60 3.06
N LEU A 243 23.64 85.27 4.03
CA LEU A 243 23.89 83.89 4.49
C LEU A 243 23.60 83.73 5.99
N ASP A 244 23.81 84.79 6.78
CA ASP A 244 23.36 84.93 8.17
C ASP A 244 22.25 86.00 8.28
N LYS A 245 21.62 86.12 9.45
CA LYS A 245 20.52 87.08 9.70
C LYS A 245 21.02 88.53 9.75
N SER A 246 21.23 89.10 8.56
CA SER A 246 21.58 90.50 8.25
C SER A 246 22.80 91.09 8.95
N PRO A 247 24.02 90.70 8.52
CA PRO A 247 25.16 91.60 8.44
C PRO A 247 25.46 91.97 6.97
N GLN A 248 25.57 93.27 6.69
CA GLN A 248 26.30 93.76 5.52
C GLN A 248 27.82 93.60 5.79
N SER A 249 28.65 93.52 4.75
CA SER A 249 30.11 93.60 4.95
C SER A 249 30.48 94.99 5.49
N VAL A 250 31.55 95.09 6.29
CA VAL A 250 31.91 96.32 7.04
C VAL A 250 32.18 97.51 6.09
N ALA A 251 32.65 97.22 4.87
CA ALA A 251 32.86 98.22 3.81
C ALA A 251 31.70 98.28 2.79
N CYS A 252 30.46 98.10 3.23
CA CYS A 252 29.27 98.19 2.37
C CYS A 252 28.86 99.65 2.12
N TYR A 253 28.76 100.05 0.85
CA TYR A 253 28.34 101.40 0.44
C TYR A 253 26.87 101.76 0.73
N GLY A 254 26.09 100.88 1.38
CA GLY A 254 24.67 101.12 1.74
C GLY A 254 23.68 101.07 0.57
N TYR A 255 24.04 101.57 -0.61
CA TYR A 255 23.20 101.64 -1.81
C TYR A 255 23.70 100.75 -2.97
N VAL A 256 22.90 100.67 -4.04
CA VAL A 256 23.25 100.09 -5.34
C VAL A 256 23.10 101.19 -6.38
N ASP A 257 24.19 101.50 -7.09
CA ASP A 257 24.21 102.55 -8.10
C ASP A 257 23.55 102.08 -9.40
N ALA A 258 22.61 102.87 -9.93
CA ALA A 258 21.83 102.52 -11.11
C ALA A 258 22.64 102.59 -12.42
N LYS A 259 23.82 103.24 -12.43
CA LYS A 259 24.60 103.51 -13.65
C LYS A 259 25.56 102.39 -14.06
N LYS A 260 25.03 101.18 -14.32
CA LYS A 260 25.69 100.18 -15.21
C LYS A 260 24.68 99.46 -16.11
N PRO A 261 24.67 99.73 -17.43
CA PRO A 261 23.88 98.97 -18.39
C PRO A 261 24.37 97.51 -18.45
N GLY A 262 23.45 96.54 -18.42
CA GLY A 262 23.75 95.13 -18.72
C GLY A 262 23.70 94.14 -17.55
N THR A 263 23.45 94.58 -16.30
CA THR A 263 23.18 93.66 -15.17
C THR A 263 21.70 93.63 -14.82
N SER A 264 21.17 92.42 -14.57
CA SER A 264 19.78 92.21 -14.15
C SER A 264 19.47 92.92 -12.82
N PHE A 265 18.30 93.58 -12.75
CA PHE A 265 17.71 94.23 -11.56
C PHE A 265 17.42 93.30 -10.35
N THR A 266 17.96 92.08 -10.33
CA THR A 266 17.63 91.03 -9.36
C THR A 266 18.64 90.85 -8.24
N ASP A 267 19.87 91.37 -8.35
CA ASP A 267 20.86 91.31 -7.27
C ASP A 267 21.04 92.67 -6.57
N SER A 268 20.20 92.92 -5.57
CA SER A 268 20.19 94.14 -4.75
C SER A 268 21.36 94.22 -3.76
N ARG A 269 22.57 93.77 -4.14
CA ARG A 269 23.75 93.69 -3.26
C ARG A 269 24.96 94.37 -3.89
N CYS A 270 25.63 95.23 -3.12
CA CYS A 270 26.86 95.88 -3.55
C CYS A 270 27.98 94.85 -3.80
N THR A 271 28.97 95.25 -4.61
CA THR A 271 30.07 94.39 -5.08
C THR A 271 30.86 93.74 -3.94
N VAL A 272 31.08 94.46 -2.84
CA VAL A 272 31.79 93.97 -1.64
C VAL A 272 31.01 92.81 -0.99
N CYS A 273 29.73 93.03 -0.66
CA CYS A 273 28.87 92.01 -0.05
C CYS A 273 28.71 90.76 -0.93
N SER A 274 28.67 90.92 -2.26
CA SER A 274 28.61 89.80 -3.21
C SER A 274 29.90 88.96 -3.21
N LYS A 275 31.06 89.61 -3.07
CA LYS A 275 32.39 88.95 -3.01
C LYS A 275 32.60 88.17 -1.71
N GLU A 276 32.22 88.77 -0.58
CA GLU A 276 32.25 88.15 0.76
C GLU A 276 31.46 86.83 0.79
N ARG A 277 30.23 86.88 0.27
CA ARG A 277 29.30 85.74 0.19
C ARG A 277 29.88 84.55 -0.58
N LYS A 278 30.67 84.81 -1.63
CA LYS A 278 31.28 83.76 -2.46
C LYS A 278 32.37 83.00 -1.70
N ASN A 279 33.24 83.71 -0.98
CA ASN A 279 34.29 83.09 -0.14
C ASN A 279 33.69 82.18 0.94
N MET A 280 32.61 82.62 1.60
CA MET A 280 31.89 81.83 2.61
C MET A 280 31.38 80.49 2.05
N ILE A 281 30.81 80.50 0.84
CA ILE A 281 30.27 79.29 0.17
C ILE A 281 31.39 78.31 -0.19
N ASP A 282 32.49 78.79 -0.77
CA ASP A 282 33.59 77.90 -1.18
C ASP A 282 34.35 77.30 0.03
N LEU A 283 34.45 78.01 1.16
CA LEU A 283 34.96 77.45 2.42
C LEU A 283 34.10 76.29 2.95
N GLN A 284 32.77 76.45 2.98
CA GLN A 284 31.85 75.36 3.36
C GLN A 284 31.96 74.15 2.41
N ARG A 285 32.17 74.41 1.11
CA ARG A 285 32.35 73.39 0.06
C ARG A 285 33.64 72.59 0.25
N ILE A 286 34.76 73.25 0.56
CA ILE A 286 36.05 72.59 0.85
C ILE A 286 35.93 71.69 2.09
N TYR A 287 35.28 72.18 3.16
CA TYR A 287 35.09 71.40 4.39
C TYR A 287 34.26 70.13 4.16
N THR A 288 33.14 70.24 3.44
CA THR A 288 32.28 69.09 3.13
C THR A 288 32.95 68.07 2.20
N LEU A 289 33.84 68.50 1.30
CA LEU A 289 34.64 67.60 0.45
C LEU A 289 35.65 66.78 1.28
N ARG A 290 36.46 67.42 2.14
CA ARG A 290 37.40 66.71 3.04
C ARG A 290 36.69 65.66 3.91
N GLN A 291 35.54 66.01 4.48
CA GLN A 291 34.73 65.09 5.30
C GLN A 291 34.20 63.88 4.50
N ARG A 292 33.88 64.05 3.21
CA ARG A 292 33.47 62.94 2.32
C ARG A 292 34.63 62.00 1.98
N GLU A 293 35.83 62.54 1.76
CA GLU A 293 37.04 61.73 1.49
C GLU A 293 37.45 60.85 2.67
N ILE A 294 37.50 61.41 3.88
CA ILE A 294 37.86 60.68 5.10
C ILE A 294 36.89 59.50 5.32
N LYS A 295 35.58 59.75 5.16
CA LYS A 295 34.55 58.70 5.23
C LYS A 295 34.69 57.64 4.13
N LYS A 296 35.12 58.00 2.90
CA LYS A 296 35.44 57.03 1.83
C LYS A 296 36.66 56.16 2.19
N LYS A 297 37.78 56.76 2.63
CA LYS A 297 39.02 56.04 3.01
C LYS A 297 38.75 55.03 4.15
N LEU A 298 38.04 55.45 5.19
CA LEU A 298 37.64 54.57 6.33
C LEU A 298 36.72 53.42 5.91
N LYS A 299 35.75 53.64 5.00
CA LYS A 299 34.94 52.56 4.43
C LYS A 299 35.78 51.54 3.65
N LYS A 300 36.73 52.01 2.83
CA LYS A 300 37.58 51.15 1.97
C LYS A 300 38.53 50.27 2.78
N GLN A 301 39.13 50.78 3.86
CA GLN A 301 39.94 49.94 4.77
C GLN A 301 39.08 48.89 5.50
N LYS A 302 37.92 49.28 6.06
CA LYS A 302 37.04 48.35 6.78
C LYS A 302 36.45 47.25 5.88
N SER A 303 36.20 47.50 4.60
CA SER A 303 35.75 46.47 3.65
C SER A 303 36.87 45.47 3.31
N ILE A 304 38.10 45.94 3.01
CA ILE A 304 39.24 45.07 2.67
C ILE A 304 39.55 44.09 3.82
N GLY A 305 39.53 44.55 5.07
CA GLY A 305 39.71 43.69 6.24
C GLY A 305 38.61 42.62 6.38
N ARG A 306 37.34 42.99 6.14
CA ARG A 306 36.22 42.04 6.11
C ARG A 306 36.38 40.99 5.01
N VAL A 307 36.72 41.41 3.79
CA VAL A 307 36.92 40.50 2.65
C VAL A 307 38.06 39.52 2.94
N LYS A 308 39.26 40.00 3.33
CA LYS A 308 40.39 39.11 3.65
C LYS A 308 40.05 38.06 4.73
N ASN A 309 39.26 38.43 5.74
CA ASN A 309 38.80 37.48 6.77
C ASN A 309 37.73 36.50 6.26
N ILE A 310 36.82 36.92 5.38
CA ILE A 310 35.86 36.03 4.73
C ILE A 310 36.56 35.04 3.80
N THR A 311 37.51 35.48 2.97
CA THR A 311 38.29 34.60 2.08
C THR A 311 39.11 33.58 2.88
N ARG A 312 39.77 34.00 3.97
CA ARG A 312 40.47 33.09 4.90
C ARG A 312 39.51 32.09 5.56
N LYS A 313 38.28 32.48 5.91
CA LYS A 313 37.25 31.59 6.47
C LYS A 313 36.74 30.59 5.44
N ASN A 314 36.48 31.02 4.20
CA ASN A 314 36.04 30.14 3.12
C ASN A 314 37.14 29.15 2.71
N SER A 315 38.40 29.57 2.62
CA SER A 315 39.54 28.66 2.40
C SER A 315 39.63 27.57 3.48
N ARG A 316 39.53 27.94 4.77
CA ARG A 316 39.50 26.98 5.89
C ARG A 316 38.29 26.04 5.84
N LEU A 317 37.12 26.52 5.41
CA LEU A 317 35.93 25.70 5.23
C LEU A 317 36.06 24.74 4.03
N ASN A 318 36.57 25.21 2.89
CA ASN A 318 36.80 24.39 1.70
C ASN A 318 37.81 23.27 1.96
N ASN A 319 38.92 23.56 2.65
CA ASN A 319 39.89 22.53 3.06
C ASN A 319 39.27 21.53 4.06
N LYS A 320 38.32 21.96 4.90
CA LYS A 320 37.59 21.05 5.78
C LYS A 320 36.55 20.20 5.01
N VAL A 321 35.93 20.75 3.96
CA VAL A 321 35.05 20.00 3.04
C VAL A 321 35.84 18.99 2.22
N LEU A 322 37.04 19.33 1.74
CA LEU A 322 37.96 18.39 1.08
C LEU A 322 38.31 17.22 2.00
N LYS A 323 38.83 17.48 3.21
CA LYS A 323 39.16 16.43 4.19
C LYS A 323 37.94 15.59 4.62
N LEU A 324 36.73 16.14 4.58
CA LEU A 324 35.50 15.39 4.80
C LEU A 324 35.09 14.55 3.57
N LYS A 325 35.27 15.06 2.34
CA LYS A 325 35.06 14.28 1.10
C LYS A 325 36.05 13.13 1.00
N GLU A 326 37.33 13.36 1.28
CA GLU A 326 38.38 12.33 1.37
C GLU A 326 38.00 11.25 2.41
N LYS A 327 37.67 11.66 3.65
CA LYS A 327 37.29 10.71 4.70
C LYS A 327 36.00 9.94 4.36
N VAL A 328 35.04 10.54 3.66
CA VAL A 328 33.85 9.84 3.14
C VAL A 328 34.19 8.91 1.97
N GLY A 329 35.13 9.28 1.09
CA GLY A 329 35.62 8.41 0.01
C GLY A 329 36.34 7.18 0.56
N LEU A 330 37.23 7.37 1.53
CA LEU A 330 37.98 6.32 2.20
C LEU A 330 37.07 5.42 3.05
N LEU A 331 36.03 5.98 3.70
CA LEU A 331 34.97 5.18 4.33
C LEU A 331 34.12 4.41 3.31
N LYS A 332 33.78 5.00 2.14
CA LYS A 332 33.08 4.29 1.06
C LYS A 332 33.92 3.14 0.50
N GLN A 333 35.23 3.33 0.31
CA GLN A 333 36.15 2.25 -0.05
C GLN A 333 36.18 1.16 1.04
N LYS A 334 36.28 1.52 2.32
CA LYS A 334 36.22 0.55 3.44
C LYS A 334 34.89 -0.20 3.51
N CYS A 335 33.76 0.43 3.18
CA CYS A 335 32.47 -0.25 3.09
C CYS A 335 32.28 -1.06 1.79
N ALA A 336 33.03 -0.78 0.72
CA ALA A 336 33.04 -1.60 -0.50
C ALA A 336 34.00 -2.79 -0.41
N THR A 337 35.07 -2.66 0.39
CA THR A 337 36.04 -3.74 0.70
C THR A 337 35.61 -4.59 1.91
N ALA A 338 34.55 -4.18 2.64
CA ALA A 338 33.80 -5.06 3.53
C ALA A 338 33.08 -6.12 2.68
N SER A 339 33.81 -7.19 2.36
CA SER A 339 33.49 -8.10 1.27
C SER A 339 32.15 -8.81 1.43
N ALA A 340 31.51 -9.16 0.30
CA ALA A 340 30.32 -9.99 0.29
C ALA A 340 30.54 -11.35 0.98
N ALA A 341 31.77 -11.86 1.00
CA ALA A 341 32.14 -13.10 1.70
C ALA A 341 31.99 -12.99 3.22
N VAL A 342 32.18 -11.82 3.84
CA VAL A 342 31.89 -11.65 5.28
C VAL A 342 30.38 -11.76 5.55
N ILE A 343 29.55 -11.25 4.63
CA ILE A 343 28.09 -11.36 4.74
C ILE A 343 27.63 -12.80 4.49
N GLU A 344 28.12 -13.49 3.46
CA GLU A 344 27.78 -14.90 3.21
C GLU A 344 28.29 -15.83 4.33
N ASN A 345 29.49 -15.61 4.88
CA ASN A 345 29.98 -16.39 6.03
C ASN A 345 29.06 -16.23 7.26
N GLU A 346 28.59 -15.01 7.56
CA GLU A 346 27.59 -14.81 8.62
C GLU A 346 26.21 -15.37 8.27
N LEU A 347 25.82 -15.39 6.97
CA LEU A 347 24.60 -16.04 6.51
C LEU A 347 24.63 -17.56 6.74
N THR A 348 25.77 -18.25 6.57
CA THR A 348 25.85 -19.71 6.80
C THR A 348 25.41 -20.15 8.21
N ARG A 349 25.46 -19.25 9.19
CA ARG A 349 25.00 -19.49 10.57
C ARG A 349 23.48 -19.46 10.75
N LEU A 350 22.73 -19.00 9.74
CA LEU A 350 21.28 -18.94 9.75
C LEU A 350 20.65 -20.14 9.00
N PRO A 351 19.45 -20.60 9.38
CA PRO A 351 18.69 -21.58 8.60
C PRO A 351 18.44 -21.12 7.16
N GLU A 352 18.42 -22.04 6.20
CA GLU A 352 18.36 -21.73 4.74
C GLU A 352 17.26 -20.72 4.37
N SER A 353 16.01 -20.93 4.83
CA SER A 353 14.89 -20.02 4.56
C SER A 353 15.12 -18.60 5.09
N GLN A 354 15.92 -18.44 6.15
CA GLN A 354 16.34 -17.13 6.67
C GLN A 354 17.50 -16.54 5.86
N GLN A 355 18.47 -17.36 5.43
CA GLN A 355 19.52 -16.89 4.51
C GLN A 355 18.89 -16.28 3.26
N GLU A 356 17.93 -17.00 2.67
CA GLU A 356 17.31 -16.60 1.42
C GLU A 356 16.40 -15.37 1.57
N ALA A 357 15.71 -15.23 2.72
CA ALA A 357 15.01 -14.01 3.07
C ALA A 357 15.96 -12.79 3.15
N VAL A 358 17.12 -12.97 3.77
CA VAL A 358 18.12 -11.90 3.92
C VAL A 358 18.79 -11.57 2.58
N ARG A 359 19.13 -12.57 1.76
CA ARG A 359 19.61 -12.37 0.37
C ARG A 359 18.59 -11.60 -0.46
N ALA A 360 17.30 -11.95 -0.40
CA ALA A 360 16.22 -11.24 -1.10
C ALA A 360 16.07 -9.79 -0.62
N CYS A 361 16.22 -9.53 0.68
CA CYS A 361 16.23 -8.17 1.25
C CYS A 361 17.46 -7.35 0.79
N PHE A 362 18.66 -7.94 0.76
CA PHE A 362 19.85 -7.28 0.21
C PHE A 362 19.74 -7.02 -1.30
N ALA A 363 19.16 -7.94 -2.07
CA ALA A 363 18.88 -7.75 -3.50
C ALA A 363 17.93 -6.57 -3.72
N ALA A 364 16.82 -6.51 -2.96
CA ALA A 364 15.88 -5.39 -3.00
C ALA A 364 16.55 -4.05 -2.62
N ALA A 365 17.41 -4.04 -1.61
CA ALA A 365 18.10 -2.84 -1.14
C ALA A 365 19.18 -2.30 -2.11
N LYS A 366 19.69 -3.14 -3.02
CA LYS A 366 20.66 -2.72 -4.07
C LYS A 366 20.00 -1.97 -5.24
N LEU A 367 18.68 -2.00 -5.37
CA LEU A 367 17.95 -1.51 -6.55
C LEU A 367 17.38 -0.10 -6.38
N LYS A 368 17.42 0.68 -7.47
CA LYS A 368 16.87 2.05 -7.51
C LYS A 368 15.35 2.10 -7.72
N ASP A 369 14.77 1.10 -8.41
CA ASP A 369 13.33 0.93 -8.58
C ASP A 369 12.92 -0.46 -8.05
N PRO A 370 11.99 -0.56 -7.06
CA PRO A 370 11.50 -1.84 -6.56
C PRO A 370 10.78 -2.70 -7.61
N LYS A 371 10.36 -2.15 -8.76
CA LYS A 371 9.80 -2.92 -9.88
C LYS A 371 10.82 -3.82 -10.58
N GLY A 372 12.13 -3.51 -10.45
CA GLY A 372 13.21 -4.26 -11.10
C GLY A 372 13.66 -5.52 -10.36
N ASN A 373 13.08 -5.85 -9.20
CA ASN A 373 13.62 -6.88 -8.32
C ASN A 373 13.42 -8.30 -8.88
N ARG A 374 14.53 -9.03 -9.06
CA ARG A 374 14.54 -10.45 -9.44
C ARG A 374 14.73 -11.28 -8.17
N TYR A 375 13.90 -12.30 -8.02
CA TYR A 375 13.92 -13.23 -6.88
C TYR A 375 14.44 -14.60 -7.34
N SER A 376 15.13 -15.32 -6.46
CA SER A 376 15.54 -16.72 -6.69
C SER A 376 14.33 -17.66 -6.70
N ILE A 377 14.48 -18.84 -7.29
CA ILE A 377 13.42 -19.88 -7.29
C ILE A 377 13.10 -20.29 -5.84
N ASN A 378 14.11 -20.41 -4.98
CA ASN A 378 13.98 -20.76 -3.56
C ASN A 378 13.21 -19.70 -2.77
N TRP A 379 13.39 -18.41 -3.06
CA TRP A 379 12.57 -17.37 -2.44
C TRP A 379 11.14 -17.30 -3.00
N ILE A 380 10.97 -17.53 -4.32
CA ILE A 380 9.64 -17.67 -4.93
C ILE A 380 8.87 -18.84 -4.31
N TYR A 381 9.54 -19.96 -4.03
CA TYR A 381 8.99 -21.12 -3.32
C TYR A 381 8.44 -20.74 -1.94
N GLU A 382 9.27 -20.15 -1.06
CA GLU A 382 8.82 -19.73 0.28
C GLU A 382 7.67 -18.70 0.22
N CYS A 383 7.77 -17.73 -0.70
CA CYS A 383 6.70 -16.77 -0.96
C CYS A 383 5.38 -17.45 -1.39
N LEU A 384 5.46 -18.51 -2.20
CA LEU A 384 4.32 -19.31 -2.64
C LEU A 384 3.73 -20.13 -1.49
N LEU A 385 4.55 -20.77 -0.64
CA LEU A 385 4.09 -21.47 0.57
C LEU A 385 3.33 -20.53 1.52
N VAL A 386 3.87 -19.33 1.78
CA VAL A 386 3.21 -18.33 2.64
C VAL A 386 1.91 -17.83 2.02
N LYS A 387 1.88 -17.57 0.69
CA LYS A 387 0.65 -17.19 -0.02
C LYS A 387 -0.43 -18.27 0.07
N ILE A 388 -0.07 -19.55 -0.08
CA ILE A 388 -1.00 -20.69 0.01
C ILE A 388 -1.56 -20.82 1.43
N LYS A 389 -0.70 -20.74 2.46
CA LYS A 389 -1.12 -20.81 3.88
C LYS A 389 -2.02 -19.64 4.29
N SER A 390 -1.71 -18.42 3.86
CA SER A 390 -2.61 -17.27 4.04
C SER A 390 -2.26 -16.10 3.13
N ARG A 391 -3.11 -15.86 2.12
CA ARG A 391 -3.07 -14.66 1.28
C ARG A 391 -3.10 -13.37 2.11
N LYS A 392 -3.88 -13.32 3.20
CA LYS A 392 -3.98 -12.13 4.09
C LYS A 392 -2.65 -11.84 4.80
N VAL A 393 -1.95 -12.87 5.30
CA VAL A 393 -0.62 -12.71 5.92
C VAL A 393 0.41 -12.29 4.87
N TYR A 394 0.40 -12.91 3.68
CA TYR A 394 1.28 -12.55 2.58
C TYR A 394 1.10 -11.07 2.16
N GLU A 395 -0.15 -10.63 1.97
CA GLU A 395 -0.47 -9.24 1.64
C GLU A 395 -0.10 -8.27 2.77
N HIS A 396 -0.26 -8.66 4.04
CA HIS A 396 0.19 -7.87 5.18
C HIS A 396 1.71 -7.67 5.17
N LEU A 397 2.48 -8.76 5.14
CA LEU A 397 3.95 -8.73 5.13
C LEU A 397 4.50 -7.88 3.98
N ARG A 398 3.91 -8.02 2.78
CA ARG A 398 4.28 -7.26 1.59
C ARG A 398 3.90 -5.78 1.70
N THR A 399 2.68 -5.46 2.14
CA THR A 399 2.16 -4.08 2.17
C THR A 399 2.80 -3.26 3.29
N LYS A 400 3.11 -3.90 4.43
CA LYS A 400 3.91 -3.30 5.51
C LYS A 400 5.42 -3.31 5.22
N LYS A 401 5.86 -3.91 4.11
CA LYS A 401 7.27 -4.05 3.69
C LYS A 401 8.17 -4.70 4.75
N ILE A 402 7.63 -5.69 5.46
CA ILE A 402 8.35 -6.46 6.50
C ILE A 402 9.38 -7.40 5.85
N LEU A 403 9.08 -7.92 4.66
CA LEU A 403 9.97 -8.74 3.84
C LEU A 403 9.93 -8.29 2.38
N ALA A 404 11.01 -8.56 1.64
CA ALA A 404 11.11 -8.32 0.20
C ALA A 404 10.28 -9.35 -0.59
N LEU A 405 8.96 -9.16 -0.67
CA LEU A 405 8.02 -10.11 -1.28
C LEU A 405 7.56 -9.70 -2.70
N PRO A 406 7.52 -10.63 -3.67
CA PRO A 406 7.02 -10.38 -5.02
C PRO A 406 5.54 -9.95 -5.05
N CYS A 407 5.11 -9.27 -6.11
CA CYS A 407 3.69 -8.97 -6.29
C CYS A 407 2.87 -10.24 -6.59
N ILE A 408 1.56 -10.15 -6.34
CA ILE A 408 0.62 -11.27 -6.54
C ILE A 408 0.64 -11.72 -8.00
N ASP A 409 0.82 -10.79 -8.94
CA ASP A 409 0.92 -11.06 -10.38
C ASP A 409 2.21 -11.78 -10.76
N THR A 410 3.31 -11.54 -10.02
CA THR A 410 4.58 -12.26 -10.22
C THR A 410 4.45 -13.70 -9.73
N LEU A 411 3.89 -13.93 -8.53
CA LEU A 411 3.54 -15.29 -8.09
C LEU A 411 2.49 -15.92 -9.02
N GLY A 412 1.54 -15.15 -9.53
CA GLY A 412 0.55 -15.57 -10.53
C GLY A 412 1.19 -16.04 -11.84
N LYS A 413 2.23 -15.34 -12.32
CA LYS A 413 3.02 -15.77 -13.48
C LYS A 413 3.70 -17.13 -13.22
N TYR A 414 4.33 -17.33 -12.07
CA TYR A 414 4.91 -18.61 -11.69
C TYR A 414 3.85 -19.73 -11.56
N ILE A 415 2.71 -19.48 -10.91
CA ILE A 415 1.59 -20.43 -10.84
C ILE A 415 1.04 -20.73 -12.26
N SER A 416 1.10 -19.77 -13.18
CA SER A 416 0.72 -19.96 -14.59
C SER A 416 1.79 -20.68 -15.45
N LYS A 417 2.94 -21.05 -14.86
CA LYS A 417 4.01 -21.89 -15.41
C LYS A 417 4.01 -23.32 -14.83
N MET A 418 2.97 -23.73 -14.12
CA MET A 418 2.73 -25.14 -13.84
C MET A 418 1.63 -25.63 -14.77
N SER A 419 1.63 -26.90 -15.14
CA SER A 419 0.45 -27.58 -15.69
C SER A 419 -0.73 -27.46 -14.70
N GLY A 420 -1.95 -27.47 -15.22
CA GLY A 420 -3.15 -27.17 -14.44
C GLY A 420 -4.40 -27.51 -15.22
N GLN A 421 -4.45 -28.75 -15.68
CA GLN A 421 -5.53 -29.32 -16.46
C GLN A 421 -6.16 -30.48 -15.68
N TYR A 422 -7.40 -30.82 -16.00
CA TYR A 422 -7.98 -32.10 -15.61
C TYR A 422 -7.27 -33.23 -16.37
N GLY A 423 -7.16 -34.41 -15.74
CA GLY A 423 -6.36 -35.54 -16.23
C GLY A 423 -5.13 -35.83 -15.37
N PHE A 424 -4.43 -36.91 -15.74
CA PHE A 424 -3.06 -37.19 -15.27
C PHE A 424 -2.09 -36.14 -15.83
N GLN A 425 -1.06 -35.79 -15.06
CA GLN A 425 -0.03 -34.83 -15.48
C GLN A 425 1.34 -35.48 -15.31
N GLN A 426 2.03 -35.77 -16.42
CA GLN A 426 3.30 -36.52 -16.40
C GLN A 426 4.34 -35.92 -15.45
N ALA A 427 4.44 -34.58 -15.41
CA ALA A 427 5.30 -33.82 -14.50
C ALA A 427 5.11 -34.13 -13.00
N ILE A 428 3.94 -34.64 -12.58
CA ILE A 428 3.68 -35.09 -11.20
C ILE A 428 4.34 -36.46 -10.97
N PHE A 429 4.18 -37.39 -11.92
CA PHE A 429 4.75 -38.73 -11.87
C PHE A 429 6.29 -38.70 -12.01
N ASP A 430 6.83 -37.86 -12.89
CA ASP A 430 8.28 -37.64 -13.02
C ASP A 430 8.91 -37.12 -11.71
N LEU A 431 8.19 -36.25 -10.98
CA LEU A 431 8.62 -35.75 -9.68
C LEU A 431 8.49 -36.82 -8.58
N LEU A 432 7.45 -37.65 -8.65
CA LEU A 432 7.28 -38.79 -7.76
C LEU A 432 8.41 -39.81 -7.97
N ALA A 433 8.81 -40.12 -9.20
CA ALA A 433 9.97 -40.99 -9.48
C ALA A 433 11.26 -40.44 -8.85
N LYS A 434 11.55 -39.14 -9.02
CA LYS A 434 12.70 -38.49 -8.35
C LYS A 434 12.65 -38.60 -6.82
N LYS A 435 11.44 -38.50 -6.24
CA LYS A 435 11.21 -38.62 -4.79
C LYS A 435 11.35 -40.07 -4.30
N ALA A 436 10.82 -41.04 -5.05
CA ALA A 436 10.86 -42.47 -4.74
C ALA A 436 12.31 -43.00 -4.65
N ASN A 437 13.20 -42.48 -5.49
CA ASN A 437 14.63 -42.81 -5.48
C ASN A 437 15.35 -42.39 -4.17
N CYS A 438 14.78 -41.48 -3.37
CA CYS A 438 15.33 -41.03 -2.09
C CYS A 438 14.51 -41.51 -0.87
N MET A 439 13.68 -42.54 -1.03
CA MET A 439 12.86 -43.12 0.03
C MET A 439 13.18 -44.61 0.24
N ALA A 440 12.97 -45.11 1.46
CA ALA A 440 13.04 -46.54 1.76
C ALA A 440 11.84 -47.29 1.12
N PRO A 441 11.96 -48.59 0.80
CA PRO A 441 10.87 -49.40 0.23
C PRO A 441 9.56 -49.35 1.05
N GLU A 442 9.65 -49.40 2.37
CA GLU A 442 8.51 -49.39 3.30
C GLU A 442 7.80 -48.01 3.35
N ASP A 443 8.51 -46.91 3.07
CA ASP A 443 7.90 -45.58 2.92
C ASP A 443 7.23 -45.40 1.53
N LYS A 444 7.39 -46.39 0.62
CA LYS A 444 6.84 -46.40 -0.75
C LYS A 444 5.62 -47.31 -0.95
N ARG A 445 5.13 -48.02 0.08
CA ARG A 445 3.90 -48.84 0.02
C ARG A 445 2.66 -48.12 0.57
N GLY A 446 1.51 -48.32 -0.05
CA GLY A 446 0.29 -47.60 0.29
C GLY A 446 -0.98 -47.99 -0.47
N ILE A 447 -1.99 -47.15 -0.29
CA ILE A 447 -3.35 -47.29 -0.82
C ILE A 447 -3.70 -46.11 -1.75
N LEU A 448 -4.52 -46.36 -2.76
CA LEU A 448 -5.12 -45.35 -3.64
C LEU A 448 -6.54 -45.01 -3.18
N LEU A 449 -6.80 -43.74 -2.85
CA LEU A 449 -8.12 -43.23 -2.44
C LEU A 449 -8.83 -42.58 -3.63
N LEU A 450 -10.12 -42.87 -3.83
CA LEU A 450 -10.99 -42.22 -4.82
C LEU A 450 -12.32 -41.74 -4.24
N ASP A 451 -12.63 -40.46 -4.42
CA ASP A 451 -13.91 -39.83 -4.03
C ASP A 451 -14.22 -38.62 -4.95
N GLU A 452 -15.49 -38.20 -4.98
CA GLU A 452 -16.01 -37.15 -5.86
C GLU A 452 -16.56 -35.95 -5.07
N MET A 453 -16.02 -34.74 -5.31
CA MET A 453 -16.55 -33.54 -4.68
C MET A 453 -17.49 -32.76 -5.61
N LYS A 454 -18.73 -32.54 -5.18
CA LYS A 454 -19.69 -31.67 -5.86
C LYS A 454 -19.15 -30.24 -6.05
N LEU A 455 -19.25 -29.73 -7.28
CA LEU A 455 -18.85 -28.39 -7.72
C LEU A 455 -20.05 -27.53 -8.13
N SER A 456 -19.79 -26.23 -8.29
CA SER A 456 -20.66 -25.36 -9.09
C SER A 456 -20.29 -25.46 -10.58
N GLU A 457 -21.24 -25.81 -11.45
CA GLU A 457 -21.08 -25.69 -12.91
C GLU A 457 -20.65 -24.27 -13.29
N SER A 458 -19.64 -24.15 -14.14
CA SER A 458 -19.11 -22.88 -14.65
C SER A 458 -18.22 -23.15 -15.87
N VAL A 459 -18.08 -22.17 -16.75
CA VAL A 459 -17.19 -22.21 -17.92
C VAL A 459 -16.32 -20.96 -18.01
N SER A 460 -15.09 -21.10 -18.49
CA SER A 460 -14.20 -19.96 -18.75
C SER A 460 -13.27 -20.18 -19.93
N PHE A 461 -13.23 -19.23 -20.86
CA PHE A 461 -12.24 -19.23 -21.93
C PHE A 461 -10.83 -18.90 -21.43
N ASN A 462 -9.86 -19.77 -21.73
CA ASN A 462 -8.46 -19.60 -21.36
C ASN A 462 -7.66 -19.01 -22.53
N LYS A 463 -7.39 -17.70 -22.49
CA LYS A 463 -6.61 -17.00 -23.52
C LYS A 463 -5.21 -17.58 -23.81
N LYS A 464 -4.62 -18.38 -22.92
CA LYS A 464 -3.33 -19.05 -23.22
C LYS A 464 -3.52 -20.20 -24.21
N THR A 465 -4.33 -21.18 -23.83
CA THR A 465 -4.54 -22.45 -24.55
C THR A 465 -5.61 -22.36 -25.64
N LEU A 466 -6.35 -21.25 -25.71
CA LEU A 466 -7.48 -21.02 -26.62
C LEU A 466 -8.65 -21.99 -26.45
N LYS A 467 -8.72 -22.70 -25.32
CA LYS A 467 -9.82 -23.63 -24.96
C LYS A 467 -10.84 -23.01 -24.01
N VAL A 468 -12.07 -23.53 -24.04
CA VAL A 468 -13.07 -23.36 -22.97
C VAL A 468 -12.81 -24.41 -21.88
N ASN A 469 -12.50 -23.95 -20.67
CA ASN A 469 -12.38 -24.77 -19.46
C ASN A 469 -13.75 -24.87 -18.76
N GLY A 470 -13.99 -25.97 -18.03
CA GLY A 470 -15.20 -26.17 -17.20
C GLY A 470 -16.23 -27.14 -17.78
N LEU A 471 -15.96 -27.65 -18.98
CA LEU A 471 -16.64 -28.80 -19.59
C LEU A 471 -16.08 -30.13 -19.05
N VAL A 472 -16.83 -31.21 -19.18
CA VAL A 472 -16.42 -32.56 -18.72
C VAL A 472 -15.07 -32.95 -19.33
N ASN A 473 -14.19 -33.49 -18.49
CA ASN A 473 -12.88 -34.00 -18.87
C ASN A 473 -12.52 -35.17 -17.97
N LEU A 474 -12.72 -36.38 -18.51
CA LEU A 474 -12.31 -37.67 -17.95
C LEU A 474 -11.08 -38.21 -18.71
N GLY A 475 -10.22 -37.31 -19.20
CA GLY A 475 -9.10 -37.63 -20.10
C GLY A 475 -9.56 -38.33 -21.38
N ASN A 476 -8.76 -39.29 -21.84
CA ASN A 476 -9.02 -40.12 -23.03
C ASN A 476 -10.26 -41.02 -22.90
N TYR A 477 -10.94 -41.02 -21.74
CA TYR A 477 -12.11 -41.83 -21.45
C TYR A 477 -13.40 -41.00 -21.30
N THR A 478 -13.37 -39.73 -21.73
CA THR A 478 -14.55 -38.85 -21.76
C THR A 478 -15.60 -39.38 -22.75
N PRO A 479 -16.83 -39.72 -22.32
CA PRO A 479 -17.87 -40.16 -23.24
C PRO A 479 -18.30 -39.04 -24.18
N GLU A 480 -18.47 -39.33 -25.47
CA GLU A 480 -18.78 -38.36 -26.53
C GLU A 480 -19.97 -37.46 -26.19
N HIS A 481 -21.08 -38.06 -25.73
CA HIS A 481 -22.30 -37.36 -25.31
C HIS A 481 -22.11 -36.41 -24.10
N GLN A 482 -20.93 -36.38 -23.47
CA GLN A 482 -20.61 -35.51 -22.34
C GLN A 482 -19.58 -34.43 -22.67
N ILE A 483 -18.85 -34.50 -23.79
CA ILE A 483 -17.70 -33.60 -24.10
C ILE A 483 -18.09 -32.12 -24.05
N ASN A 484 -19.21 -31.73 -24.67
CA ASN A 484 -19.70 -30.34 -24.69
C ASN A 484 -20.58 -29.99 -23.46
N SER A 485 -20.66 -30.87 -22.47
CA SER A 485 -21.47 -30.67 -21.27
C SER A 485 -20.65 -30.06 -20.12
N LYS A 486 -21.29 -29.25 -19.28
CA LYS A 486 -20.64 -28.64 -18.10
C LYS A 486 -20.42 -29.69 -17.02
N GLY A 487 -19.22 -29.70 -16.44
CA GLY A 487 -18.92 -30.59 -15.32
C GLY A 487 -19.35 -30.02 -13.97
N ASP A 488 -19.77 -30.90 -13.07
CA ASP A 488 -20.38 -30.57 -11.79
C ASP A 488 -19.89 -31.41 -10.60
N HIS A 489 -18.93 -32.32 -10.80
CA HIS A 489 -18.15 -32.96 -9.73
C HIS A 489 -16.66 -33.04 -10.11
N ALA A 490 -15.79 -32.96 -9.10
CA ALA A 490 -14.36 -33.26 -9.22
C ALA A 490 -14.07 -34.64 -8.63
N LEU A 491 -13.80 -35.63 -9.49
CA LEU A 491 -13.21 -36.91 -9.11
C LEU A 491 -11.74 -36.68 -8.79
N VAL A 492 -11.29 -37.01 -7.57
CA VAL A 492 -9.88 -36.86 -7.16
C VAL A 492 -9.29 -38.21 -6.78
N LEU A 493 -8.11 -38.49 -7.31
CA LEU A 493 -7.31 -39.66 -6.96
C LEU A 493 -6.16 -39.23 -6.04
N MET A 494 -6.00 -39.91 -4.91
CA MET A 494 -5.00 -39.58 -3.90
C MET A 494 -4.24 -40.82 -3.42
N TYR A 495 -2.91 -40.78 -3.52
CA TYR A 495 -2.04 -41.80 -2.91
C TYR A 495 -1.83 -41.51 -1.42
N GLN A 496 -1.94 -42.57 -0.61
CA GLN A 496 -1.72 -42.55 0.83
C GLN A 496 -0.80 -43.71 1.24
N PRO A 497 0.45 -43.44 1.67
CA PRO A 497 1.34 -44.47 2.18
C PRO A 497 0.86 -44.99 3.55
N PHE A 498 1.12 -46.28 3.82
CA PHE A 498 0.87 -46.88 5.14
C PHE A 498 1.80 -46.26 6.20
N ARG A 499 3.05 -45.98 5.80
CA ARG A 499 4.11 -45.42 6.65
C ARG A 499 4.30 -43.91 6.39
N GLY A 500 4.57 -43.14 7.44
CA GLY A 500 4.73 -41.68 7.36
C GLY A 500 3.43 -40.87 7.50
N LYS A 501 3.49 -39.56 7.20
CA LYS A 501 2.39 -38.57 7.41
C LYS A 501 2.17 -37.63 6.22
N TRP A 502 2.55 -38.04 5.02
CA TRP A 502 2.26 -37.33 3.78
C TRP A 502 1.17 -38.05 3.00
N VAL A 503 0.48 -37.32 2.11
CA VAL A 503 -0.47 -37.84 1.11
C VAL A 503 -0.30 -37.02 -0.17
N GLN A 504 -0.65 -37.57 -1.32
CA GLN A 504 -0.50 -36.87 -2.60
C GLN A 504 -1.74 -37.03 -3.47
N ALA A 505 -2.42 -35.92 -3.77
CA ALA A 505 -3.39 -35.89 -4.86
C ALA A 505 -2.62 -35.99 -6.20
N LEU A 506 -3.00 -36.97 -7.02
CA LEU A 506 -2.29 -37.41 -8.22
C LEU A 506 -2.86 -36.76 -9.47
N ALA A 507 -4.18 -36.78 -9.55
CA ALA A 507 -4.98 -36.27 -10.65
C ALA A 507 -6.34 -35.78 -10.15
N VAL A 508 -6.96 -34.92 -10.95
CA VAL A 508 -8.36 -34.55 -10.84
C VAL A 508 -9.00 -34.70 -12.21
N PHE A 509 -10.21 -35.26 -12.24
CA PHE A 509 -11.05 -35.33 -13.42
C PHE A 509 -12.36 -34.57 -13.18
N LEU A 510 -12.96 -34.05 -14.24
CA LEU A 510 -14.21 -33.28 -14.19
C LEU A 510 -15.33 -34.11 -14.80
N SER A 511 -16.22 -34.66 -13.96
CA SER A 511 -17.39 -35.41 -14.39
C SER A 511 -18.65 -34.54 -14.41
N LYS A 512 -19.68 -35.02 -15.12
CA LYS A 512 -21.05 -34.55 -14.99
C LYS A 512 -21.90 -35.68 -14.42
N GLY A 513 -22.46 -35.48 -13.24
CA GLY A 513 -22.85 -36.60 -12.39
C GLY A 513 -21.63 -37.41 -11.93
N CYS A 514 -21.89 -38.62 -11.46
CA CYS A 514 -20.85 -39.56 -11.07
C CYS A 514 -20.26 -40.26 -12.29
N ALA A 515 -18.94 -40.49 -12.29
CA ALA A 515 -18.29 -41.18 -13.40
C ALA A 515 -18.79 -42.64 -13.53
N SER A 516 -18.92 -43.14 -14.77
CA SER A 516 -19.40 -44.49 -15.00
C SER A 516 -18.37 -45.55 -14.56
N SER A 517 -18.83 -46.73 -14.14
CA SER A 517 -17.94 -47.78 -13.65
C SER A 517 -16.93 -48.29 -14.68
N THR A 518 -17.24 -48.16 -15.98
CA THR A 518 -16.29 -48.44 -17.08
C THR A 518 -15.19 -47.40 -17.20
N VAL A 519 -15.49 -46.12 -16.98
CA VAL A 519 -14.51 -45.03 -17.03
C VAL A 519 -13.67 -45.01 -15.75
N LEU A 520 -14.30 -45.16 -14.58
CA LEU A 520 -13.61 -45.28 -13.29
C LEU A 520 -12.59 -46.43 -13.29
N HIS A 521 -12.97 -47.62 -13.77
CA HIS A 521 -12.07 -48.76 -13.90
C HIS A 521 -10.84 -48.43 -14.75
N LYS A 522 -11.02 -47.83 -15.94
CA LYS A 522 -9.89 -47.42 -16.81
C LYS A 522 -8.98 -46.37 -16.15
N ILE A 523 -9.56 -45.33 -15.53
CA ILE A 523 -8.82 -44.29 -14.81
C ILE A 523 -8.01 -44.89 -13.64
N VAL A 524 -8.59 -45.84 -12.89
CA VAL A 524 -7.89 -46.54 -11.80
C VAL A 524 -6.71 -47.36 -12.33
N MET A 525 -6.89 -48.12 -13.41
CA MET A 525 -5.80 -48.90 -14.00
C MET A 525 -4.64 -48.01 -14.47
N GLU A 526 -4.93 -46.93 -15.20
CA GLU A 526 -3.92 -45.96 -15.63
C GLU A 526 -3.20 -45.33 -14.42
N CYS A 527 -3.94 -44.99 -13.37
CA CYS A 527 -3.37 -44.40 -12.16
C CYS A 527 -2.39 -45.33 -11.43
N VAL A 528 -2.74 -46.62 -11.29
CA VAL A 528 -1.87 -47.65 -10.68
C VAL A 528 -0.60 -47.83 -11.52
N ILE A 529 -0.74 -47.99 -12.84
CA ILE A 529 0.40 -48.17 -13.75
C ILE A 529 1.36 -46.96 -13.70
N LEU A 530 0.84 -45.73 -13.62
CA LEU A 530 1.67 -44.53 -13.52
C LEU A 530 2.35 -44.39 -12.14
N LEU A 531 1.71 -44.80 -11.05
CA LEU A 531 2.31 -44.82 -9.70
C LEU A 531 3.44 -45.84 -9.58
N GLU A 532 3.21 -47.07 -10.05
CA GLU A 532 4.20 -48.16 -9.99
C GLU A 532 5.42 -47.85 -10.87
N ARG A 533 5.21 -47.30 -12.09
CA ARG A 533 6.29 -46.74 -12.93
C ARG A 533 7.03 -45.56 -12.27
N SER A 534 6.42 -44.90 -11.28
CA SER A 534 7.04 -43.85 -10.47
C SER A 534 7.73 -44.40 -9.21
N GLY A 535 7.84 -45.72 -9.05
CA GLY A 535 8.48 -46.37 -7.90
C GLY A 535 7.66 -46.29 -6.60
N PHE A 536 6.33 -46.17 -6.69
CA PHE A 536 5.42 -46.27 -5.54
C PHE A 536 4.49 -47.47 -5.71
N HIS A 537 4.37 -48.27 -4.66
CA HIS A 537 3.58 -49.49 -4.69
C HIS A 537 2.16 -49.25 -4.19
N VAL A 538 1.17 -49.69 -4.99
CA VAL A 538 -0.26 -49.56 -4.69
C VAL A 538 -0.81 -50.94 -4.34
N ASP A 539 -0.79 -51.27 -3.06
CA ASP A 539 -1.26 -52.58 -2.62
C ASP A 539 -2.80 -52.61 -2.46
N GLY A 540 -3.48 -51.46 -2.36
CA GLY A 540 -4.95 -51.43 -2.34
C GLY A 540 -5.62 -50.18 -2.89
N ILE A 541 -6.94 -50.23 -3.02
CA ILE A 541 -7.84 -49.16 -3.46
C ILE A 541 -8.97 -48.97 -2.44
N ALA A 542 -9.19 -47.74 -1.96
CA ALA A 542 -10.34 -47.38 -1.13
C ALA A 542 -11.33 -46.47 -1.86
N THR A 543 -12.60 -46.89 -1.90
CA THR A 543 -13.74 -46.10 -2.43
C THR A 543 -14.84 -45.92 -1.37
N ASP A 544 -15.82 -45.06 -1.66
CA ASP A 544 -17.06 -45.02 -0.89
C ASP A 544 -17.94 -46.28 -1.14
N GLY A 545 -19.16 -46.29 -0.61
CA GLY A 545 -20.13 -47.39 -0.76
C GLY A 545 -21.10 -47.28 -1.94
N ALA A 546 -20.89 -46.35 -2.88
CA ALA A 546 -21.84 -46.06 -3.94
C ALA A 546 -21.91 -47.13 -5.05
N THR A 547 -23.04 -47.16 -5.77
CA THR A 547 -23.36 -48.22 -6.75
C THR A 547 -22.41 -48.25 -7.94
N TRP A 548 -21.94 -47.09 -8.44
CA TRP A 548 -20.94 -47.04 -9.51
C TRP A 548 -19.57 -47.56 -9.06
N ASN A 549 -19.17 -47.28 -7.81
CA ASN A 549 -17.94 -47.79 -7.23
C ASN A 549 -18.03 -49.31 -6.99
N ARG A 550 -19.14 -49.83 -6.45
CA ARG A 550 -19.41 -51.28 -6.38
C ARG A 550 -19.36 -51.95 -7.77
N SER A 551 -19.98 -51.33 -8.79
CA SER A 551 -19.93 -51.82 -10.18
C SER A 551 -18.51 -51.78 -10.77
N MET A 552 -17.65 -50.85 -10.34
CA MET A 552 -16.23 -50.84 -10.71
C MET A 552 -15.49 -52.01 -10.06
N TRP A 553 -15.75 -52.33 -8.79
CA TRP A 553 -15.14 -53.47 -8.11
C TRP A 553 -15.48 -54.80 -8.82
N THR A 554 -16.73 -54.98 -9.26
CA THR A 554 -17.11 -56.16 -10.06
C THR A 554 -16.32 -56.28 -11.37
N LYS A 555 -15.92 -55.16 -11.99
CA LYS A 555 -15.04 -55.15 -13.18
C LYS A 555 -13.59 -55.52 -12.89
N PHE A 556 -13.17 -55.49 -11.63
CA PHE A 556 -11.90 -56.05 -11.16
C PHE A 556 -12.05 -57.50 -10.64
N GLY A 557 -13.21 -58.15 -10.79
CA GLY A 557 -13.43 -59.52 -10.33
C GLY A 557 -13.60 -59.66 -8.80
N ILE A 558 -13.97 -58.57 -8.12
CA ILE A 558 -14.14 -58.55 -6.66
C ILE A 558 -15.54 -59.04 -6.27
N SER A 559 -15.60 -59.97 -5.31
CA SER A 559 -16.82 -60.51 -4.71
C SER A 559 -16.75 -60.51 -3.18
N SER A 560 -17.76 -61.05 -2.50
CA SER A 560 -17.75 -61.25 -1.04
C SER A 560 -16.73 -62.30 -0.57
N GLU A 561 -16.26 -63.14 -1.49
CA GLU A 561 -15.31 -64.23 -1.28
C GLU A 561 -13.91 -63.81 -1.75
N ASN A 562 -13.80 -63.22 -2.94
CA ASN A 562 -12.56 -62.74 -3.52
C ASN A 562 -12.43 -61.22 -3.38
N VAL A 563 -11.68 -60.77 -2.36
CA VAL A 563 -11.56 -59.34 -1.97
C VAL A 563 -10.41 -58.60 -2.66
N SER A 564 -9.72 -59.27 -3.58
CA SER A 564 -8.53 -58.77 -4.28
C SER A 564 -8.41 -59.34 -5.69
N CYS A 565 -7.75 -58.63 -6.60
CA CYS A 565 -7.41 -59.13 -7.93
C CYS A 565 -5.90 -59.31 -8.10
N GLU A 566 -5.48 -59.93 -9.19
CA GLU A 566 -4.07 -59.89 -9.63
C GLU A 566 -3.64 -58.43 -9.83
N HIS A 567 -2.43 -58.09 -9.40
CA HIS A 567 -1.98 -56.70 -9.41
C HIS A 567 -1.49 -56.26 -10.81
N ILE A 568 -2.11 -55.19 -11.32
CA ILE A 568 -2.11 -54.76 -12.74
C ILE A 568 -0.71 -54.57 -13.37
N TYR A 569 0.29 -54.23 -12.54
CA TYR A 569 1.67 -53.98 -12.99
C TYR A 569 2.64 -55.12 -12.65
N ASP A 570 2.24 -56.06 -11.79
CA ASP A 570 3.14 -57.00 -11.12
C ASP A 570 2.33 -58.22 -10.64
N SER A 571 2.33 -59.28 -11.43
CA SER A 571 1.55 -60.51 -11.19
C SER A 571 1.98 -61.31 -9.95
N SER A 572 3.11 -60.96 -9.32
CA SER A 572 3.50 -61.55 -8.03
C SER A 572 2.70 -60.98 -6.85
N ARG A 573 2.02 -59.85 -7.05
CA ARG A 573 1.22 -59.15 -6.03
C ARG A 573 -0.28 -59.24 -6.30
N ARG A 574 -1.04 -58.87 -5.27
CA ARG A 574 -2.49 -58.69 -5.32
C ARG A 574 -2.86 -57.23 -5.07
N LEU A 575 -4.02 -56.83 -5.56
CA LEU A 575 -4.58 -55.49 -5.42
C LEU A 575 -5.91 -55.59 -4.66
N TRP A 576 -5.93 -55.11 -3.42
CA TRP A 576 -7.06 -55.26 -2.49
C TRP A 576 -8.06 -54.09 -2.58
N PHE A 577 -9.36 -54.37 -2.43
CA PHE A 577 -10.42 -53.36 -2.51
C PHE A 577 -11.11 -53.17 -1.16
N LEU A 578 -11.28 -51.90 -0.75
CA LEU A 578 -11.83 -51.54 0.55
C LEU A 578 -12.85 -50.39 0.42
N SER A 579 -13.88 -50.45 1.24
CA SER A 579 -14.86 -49.37 1.41
C SER A 579 -14.46 -48.49 2.59
N ASP A 580 -14.78 -47.19 2.53
CA ASP A 580 -14.60 -46.28 3.67
C ASP A 580 -15.33 -46.78 4.92
N PHE A 581 -14.57 -47.31 5.89
CA PHE A 581 -15.11 -47.90 7.12
C PHE A 581 -15.90 -46.89 7.98
N PRO A 582 -15.45 -45.63 8.18
CA PRO A 582 -16.27 -44.58 8.80
C PRO A 582 -17.63 -44.39 8.10
N HIS A 583 -17.72 -44.51 6.77
CA HIS A 583 -18.99 -44.51 6.03
C HIS A 583 -19.82 -45.77 6.26
N LEU A 584 -19.22 -46.96 6.33
CA LEU A 584 -19.94 -48.19 6.69
C LEU A 584 -20.58 -48.07 8.07
N ILE A 585 -19.87 -47.52 9.07
CA ILE A 585 -20.41 -47.27 10.42
C ILE A 585 -21.50 -46.18 10.43
N LYS A 586 -21.37 -45.11 9.61
CA LYS A 586 -22.45 -44.14 9.37
C LYS A 586 -23.72 -44.87 8.88
N ASN A 587 -23.58 -45.78 7.91
CA ASN A 587 -24.71 -46.51 7.33
C ASN A 587 -25.30 -47.56 8.28
N PHE A 588 -24.48 -48.29 9.03
CA PHE A 588 -24.92 -49.24 10.07
C PHE A 588 -25.82 -48.55 11.09
N ARG A 589 -25.39 -47.40 11.65
CA ARG A 589 -26.22 -46.59 12.56
C ARG A 589 -27.52 -46.15 11.87
N ASN A 590 -27.42 -45.69 10.62
CA ASN A 590 -28.58 -45.24 9.85
C ASN A 590 -29.58 -46.37 9.51
N CYS A 591 -29.16 -47.65 9.52
CA CYS A 591 -30.05 -48.82 9.42
C CYS A 591 -30.84 -49.03 10.72
N ILE A 592 -30.16 -49.12 11.88
CA ILE A 592 -30.80 -49.28 13.19
C ILE A 592 -31.82 -48.16 13.43
N VAL A 593 -31.39 -46.91 13.27
CA VAL A 593 -32.21 -45.70 13.52
C VAL A 593 -33.40 -45.57 12.55
N LYS A 594 -33.48 -46.37 11.49
CA LYS A 594 -34.65 -46.43 10.60
C LYS A 594 -35.80 -47.29 11.19
N GLN A 595 -35.55 -48.02 12.27
CA GLN A 595 -36.46 -49.01 12.85
C GLN A 595 -36.57 -48.80 14.37
N SER A 596 -37.73 -49.13 14.95
CA SER A 596 -37.91 -49.10 16.42
C SER A 596 -37.20 -50.27 17.10
N GLU A 597 -37.21 -51.43 16.44
CA GLU A 597 -36.58 -52.67 16.86
C GLU A 597 -35.79 -53.27 15.68
N PHE A 598 -34.63 -53.84 15.96
CA PHE A 598 -33.66 -54.32 14.98
C PHE A 598 -33.06 -55.65 15.48
N TRP A 599 -33.03 -56.69 14.63
CA TRP A 599 -32.69 -58.04 15.07
C TRP A 599 -31.19 -58.37 14.90
N THR A 600 -30.61 -59.05 15.89
CA THR A 600 -29.25 -59.58 15.90
C THR A 600 -29.22 -61.00 16.50
N PRO A 601 -28.17 -61.81 16.26
CA PRO A 601 -28.00 -63.10 16.95
C PRO A 601 -27.93 -62.95 18.47
N ASP A 602 -27.37 -61.83 18.95
CA ASP A 602 -27.31 -61.46 20.38
C ASP A 602 -28.69 -61.06 20.96
N GLY A 603 -29.74 -60.91 20.14
CA GLY A 603 -31.11 -60.58 20.53
C GLY A 603 -31.72 -59.37 19.79
N ILE A 604 -32.84 -58.85 20.32
CA ILE A 604 -33.53 -57.68 19.75
C ILE A 604 -32.96 -56.39 20.33
N VAL A 605 -32.41 -55.55 19.45
CA VAL A 605 -31.87 -54.22 19.75
C VAL A 605 -32.95 -53.18 19.52
N LYS A 606 -33.28 -52.37 20.52
CA LYS A 606 -34.40 -51.41 20.45
C LYS A 606 -33.92 -49.98 20.58
N LEU A 607 -34.43 -49.09 19.72
CA LEU A 607 -33.98 -47.69 19.68
C LEU A 607 -34.29 -46.95 20.99
N LYS A 608 -35.39 -47.34 21.67
CA LYS A 608 -35.79 -46.83 23.00
C LYS A 608 -34.66 -46.89 24.04
N HIS A 609 -33.72 -47.83 23.93
CA HIS A 609 -32.63 -47.96 24.90
C HIS A 609 -31.71 -46.71 24.90
N TRP A 610 -31.52 -46.05 23.76
CA TRP A 610 -30.75 -44.81 23.70
C TRP A 610 -31.57 -43.58 24.17
N ASP A 611 -32.87 -43.55 23.88
CA ASP A 611 -33.78 -42.50 24.33
C ASP A 611 -34.00 -42.54 25.86
N ALA A 612 -33.99 -43.74 26.46
CA ALA A 612 -34.04 -43.97 27.89
C ALA A 612 -32.84 -43.34 28.62
N ILE A 613 -31.62 -43.44 28.08
CA ILE A 613 -30.42 -42.76 28.63
C ILE A 613 -30.64 -41.24 28.60
N ILE A 614 -31.02 -40.69 27.45
CA ILE A 614 -31.19 -39.23 27.26
C ILE A 614 -32.24 -38.69 28.23
N THR A 615 -33.33 -39.43 28.43
CA THR A 615 -34.40 -39.10 29.37
C THR A 615 -33.91 -39.15 30.82
N SER A 616 -33.21 -40.23 31.20
CA SER A 616 -32.66 -40.43 32.56
C SER A 616 -31.60 -39.37 32.91
N GLU A 617 -30.84 -38.89 31.93
CA GLU A 617 -29.84 -37.83 32.10
C GLU A 617 -30.43 -36.41 32.10
N ASN A 618 -31.74 -36.24 31.90
CA ASN A 618 -32.47 -34.97 31.71
C ASN A 618 -31.80 -34.03 30.68
N PRO A 619 -32.26 -33.95 29.42
CA PRO A 619 -31.56 -33.19 28.38
C PRO A 619 -31.45 -31.69 28.67
N PHE A 620 -32.30 -31.13 29.54
CA PHE A 620 -32.32 -29.71 29.92
C PHE A 620 -31.78 -29.42 31.33
N GLY A 621 -31.38 -30.45 32.07
CA GLY A 621 -30.85 -30.31 33.43
C GLY A 621 -29.39 -29.84 33.47
N TYR A 622 -29.04 -29.11 34.53
CA TYR A 622 -27.66 -28.70 34.86
C TYR A 622 -26.87 -29.80 35.61
N ASN A 623 -27.39 -31.03 35.65
CA ASN A 623 -26.74 -32.16 36.29
C ASN A 623 -25.51 -32.64 35.53
N LEU A 624 -24.58 -33.26 36.26
CA LEU A 624 -23.52 -34.06 35.65
C LEU A 624 -24.13 -35.33 35.02
N LYS A 625 -23.50 -35.80 33.94
CA LYS A 625 -23.99 -36.87 33.07
C LYS A 625 -22.92 -37.95 32.91
N LEU A 626 -23.33 -39.21 32.77
CA LEU A 626 -22.45 -40.35 32.54
C LEU A 626 -21.99 -40.38 31.09
N CYS A 627 -22.92 -40.11 30.16
CA CYS A 627 -22.69 -40.04 28.73
C CYS A 627 -23.03 -38.64 28.16
N PRO A 628 -22.36 -37.55 28.61
CA PRO A 628 -22.59 -36.17 28.13
C PRO A 628 -22.28 -35.98 26.65
N GLY A 629 -21.69 -36.99 26.00
CA GLY A 629 -21.52 -37.03 24.57
C GLY A 629 -22.79 -37.42 23.81
N LEU A 630 -23.73 -38.17 24.38
CA LEU A 630 -24.94 -38.61 23.67
C LEU A 630 -26.01 -37.51 23.70
N SER A 631 -26.61 -37.21 22.55
CA SER A 631 -27.70 -36.24 22.42
C SER A 631 -28.81 -36.78 21.52
N ASN A 632 -29.99 -36.16 21.60
CA ASN A 632 -31.14 -36.51 20.75
C ASN A 632 -30.81 -36.48 19.25
N ASP A 633 -29.91 -35.60 18.80
CA ASP A 633 -29.47 -35.53 17.40
C ASP A 633 -28.50 -36.66 16.99
N ASP A 634 -27.99 -37.47 17.93
CA ASP A 634 -27.18 -38.67 17.65
C ASP A 634 -28.06 -39.90 17.40
N VAL A 635 -29.16 -40.01 18.17
CA VAL A 635 -30.18 -41.07 18.08
C VAL A 635 -31.17 -40.77 16.95
N HIS A 636 -31.67 -39.53 16.87
CA HIS A 636 -32.62 -39.02 15.88
C HIS A 636 -31.98 -37.96 14.95
N PRO A 637 -30.96 -38.32 14.14
CA PRO A 637 -30.20 -37.40 13.31
C PRO A 637 -31.03 -36.81 12.16
N LYS A 638 -31.08 -35.48 12.12
CA LYS A 638 -31.61 -34.70 10.98
C LYS A 638 -30.82 -35.03 9.71
N PRO A 639 -31.35 -34.84 8.48
CA PRO A 639 -30.72 -35.36 7.25
C PRO A 639 -29.23 -35.01 7.06
N TYR A 640 -28.81 -33.79 7.37
CA TYR A 640 -27.41 -33.36 7.29
C TYR A 640 -26.52 -33.94 8.41
N GLN A 641 -27.12 -34.34 9.54
CA GLN A 641 -26.43 -34.92 10.69
C GLN A 641 -26.17 -36.42 10.50
N LYS A 642 -26.90 -37.09 9.60
CA LYS A 642 -26.67 -38.50 9.23
C LYS A 642 -25.28 -38.74 8.62
N MET A 643 -24.65 -37.71 8.05
CA MET A 643 -23.30 -37.75 7.47
C MET A 643 -22.16 -37.59 8.49
N ASN A 644 -22.44 -37.28 9.76
CA ASN A 644 -21.40 -37.01 10.76
C ASN A 644 -20.95 -38.31 11.45
N VAL A 645 -19.73 -38.77 11.13
CA VAL A 645 -19.08 -39.97 11.71
C VAL A 645 -19.05 -39.91 13.24
N GLY A 646 -18.68 -38.76 13.81
CA GLY A 646 -18.61 -38.53 15.24
C GLY A 646 -19.95 -38.58 15.96
N ARG A 647 -21.10 -38.62 15.26
CA ARG A 647 -22.40 -39.00 15.85
C ARG A 647 -22.54 -40.52 15.96
N ALA A 648 -22.22 -41.26 14.89
CA ALA A 648 -22.29 -42.72 14.88
C ALA A 648 -21.29 -43.36 15.87
N TYR A 649 -20.07 -42.83 16.00
CA TYR A 649 -19.08 -43.31 16.97
C TYR A 649 -19.51 -43.07 18.44
N ARG A 650 -20.37 -42.09 18.72
CA ARG A 650 -20.95 -41.89 20.07
C ARG A 650 -22.18 -42.77 20.31
N PHE A 651 -22.97 -43.04 19.28
CA PHE A 651 -24.07 -44.01 19.33
C PHE A 651 -23.56 -45.42 19.70
N PHE A 652 -22.41 -45.84 19.16
CA PHE A 652 -21.70 -47.08 19.50
C PHE A 652 -20.49 -46.87 20.45
N GLY A 653 -20.53 -45.86 21.34
CA GLY A 653 -19.43 -45.60 22.27
C GLY A 653 -19.54 -46.40 23.58
N GLU A 654 -18.42 -46.80 24.18
CA GLU A 654 -18.40 -47.58 25.45
C GLU A 654 -19.20 -46.91 26.58
N LYS A 655 -19.13 -45.57 26.67
CA LYS A 655 -19.91 -44.79 27.66
C LYS A 655 -21.41 -44.94 27.50
N THR A 656 -21.88 -45.24 26.29
CA THR A 656 -23.30 -45.48 26.00
C THR A 656 -23.72 -46.87 26.49
N ALA A 657 -22.88 -47.90 26.31
CA ALA A 657 -23.10 -49.22 26.90
C ALA A 657 -23.12 -49.16 28.44
N ILE A 658 -22.09 -48.56 29.05
CA ILE A 658 -22.00 -48.39 30.50
C ILE A 658 -23.18 -47.57 31.07
N ALA A 659 -23.66 -46.56 30.34
CA ALA A 659 -24.85 -45.81 30.75
C ALA A 659 -26.14 -46.64 30.67
N MET A 660 -26.30 -47.53 29.67
CA MET A 660 -27.43 -48.48 29.65
C MET A 660 -27.41 -49.41 30.87
N GLU A 661 -26.24 -49.96 31.20
CA GLU A 661 -26.07 -50.84 32.35
C GLU A 661 -26.40 -50.15 33.68
N ILE A 662 -25.88 -48.94 33.92
CA ILE A 662 -26.13 -48.20 35.17
C ILE A 662 -27.59 -47.74 35.28
N TYR A 663 -28.21 -47.29 34.19
CA TYR A 663 -29.61 -46.86 34.23
C TYR A 663 -30.62 -48.03 34.22
N ARG A 664 -30.19 -49.27 33.92
CA ARG A 664 -31.03 -50.48 33.96
C ARG A 664 -31.69 -50.73 35.32
N GLU A 665 -30.99 -50.43 36.40
CA GLU A 665 -31.51 -50.60 37.77
C GLU A 665 -32.69 -49.67 38.08
N ASN A 666 -32.79 -48.54 37.38
CA ASN A 666 -33.69 -47.43 37.71
C ASN A 666 -34.67 -47.05 36.57
N ASN A 667 -34.60 -47.72 35.41
CA ASN A 667 -35.41 -47.41 34.24
C ASN A 667 -35.96 -48.69 33.59
N VAL A 668 -37.30 -48.82 33.59
CA VAL A 668 -38.04 -49.96 33.03
C VAL A 668 -37.70 -50.20 31.56
N ASP A 669 -37.43 -49.14 30.79
CA ASP A 669 -37.11 -49.26 29.38
C ASP A 669 -35.71 -49.81 29.08
N LEU A 670 -34.88 -50.04 30.10
CA LEU A 670 -33.55 -50.64 29.96
C LEU A 670 -33.45 -52.07 30.49
N ILE A 671 -34.51 -52.65 31.04
CA ILE A 671 -34.50 -54.05 31.54
C ILE A 671 -34.06 -55.03 30.43
N ASP A 672 -34.55 -54.81 29.20
CA ASP A 672 -34.22 -55.57 27.98
C ASP A 672 -33.02 -55.02 27.17
N CYS A 673 -32.13 -54.22 27.78
CA CYS A 673 -31.01 -53.58 27.06
C CYS A 673 -29.82 -54.49 26.69
N GLU A 674 -29.74 -55.73 27.19
CA GLU A 674 -28.58 -56.62 27.02
C GLU A 674 -28.09 -56.76 25.56
N PRO A 675 -28.96 -57.00 24.55
CA PRO A 675 -28.52 -57.11 23.16
C PRO A 675 -27.96 -55.78 22.62
N SER A 676 -28.49 -54.64 23.07
CA SER A 676 -27.95 -53.32 22.72
C SER A 676 -26.55 -53.11 23.31
N VAL A 677 -26.33 -53.50 24.57
CA VAL A 677 -25.03 -53.40 25.24
C VAL A 677 -23.97 -54.26 24.54
N ILE A 678 -24.30 -55.52 24.23
CA ILE A 678 -23.41 -56.42 23.49
C ILE A 678 -23.10 -55.86 22.10
N LEU A 679 -24.11 -55.42 21.34
CA LEU A 679 -23.90 -54.85 20.00
C LEU A 679 -23.04 -53.57 20.05
N ILE A 680 -23.26 -52.67 21.01
CA ILE A 680 -22.45 -51.46 21.19
C ILE A 680 -20.99 -51.85 21.42
N ARG A 681 -20.70 -52.77 22.35
CA ARG A 681 -19.31 -53.22 22.64
C ARG A 681 -18.65 -53.91 21.44
N ARG A 682 -19.40 -54.76 20.74
CA ARG A 682 -18.95 -55.48 19.54
C ARG A 682 -18.55 -54.49 18.43
N ILE A 683 -19.35 -53.46 18.20
CA ILE A 683 -19.05 -52.41 17.20
C ILE A 683 -17.98 -51.43 17.69
N ASN A 684 -17.96 -51.05 18.97
CA ASN A 684 -16.91 -50.20 19.56
C ASN A 684 -15.52 -50.82 19.38
N SER A 685 -15.41 -52.12 19.67
CA SER A 685 -14.18 -52.89 19.50
C SER A 685 -13.74 -52.92 18.03
N LEU A 686 -14.69 -53.14 17.11
CA LEU A 686 -14.42 -53.10 15.67
C LEU A 686 -13.96 -51.71 15.20
N ILE A 687 -14.55 -50.63 15.72
CA ILE A 687 -14.14 -49.25 15.41
C ILE A 687 -12.70 -48.99 15.89
N GLN A 688 -12.33 -49.45 17.08
CA GLN A 688 -10.96 -49.33 17.58
C GLN A 688 -9.95 -50.11 16.72
N ALA A 689 -10.32 -51.33 16.30
CA ALA A 689 -9.52 -52.17 15.41
C ALA A 689 -9.37 -51.58 14.00
N MET A 690 -10.39 -50.91 13.45
CA MET A 690 -10.44 -50.43 12.06
C MET A 690 -10.11 -48.94 11.85
N ASP A 691 -10.12 -48.13 12.91
CA ASP A 691 -9.69 -46.72 12.89
C ASP A 691 -8.48 -46.47 13.80
N SER A 692 -7.55 -47.44 13.85
CA SER A 692 -6.36 -47.37 14.69
C SER A 692 -5.35 -46.31 14.18
N ARG A 693 -5.02 -45.35 15.06
CA ARG A 693 -4.22 -44.15 14.74
C ARG A 693 -2.88 -44.08 15.51
N ILE A 694 -2.59 -45.07 16.37
CA ILE A 694 -1.45 -45.09 17.29
C ILE A 694 -0.84 -46.52 17.29
N PRO A 695 0.51 -46.71 17.31
CA PRO A 695 1.16 -48.03 17.31
C PRO A 695 0.87 -48.97 18.49
N SER A 696 0.13 -48.51 19.50
CA SER A 696 -0.33 -49.31 20.65
C SER A 696 -1.56 -50.15 20.35
N ASN A 697 -2.46 -49.62 19.50
CA ASN A 697 -3.76 -50.22 19.13
C ASN A 697 -3.80 -50.57 17.64
N SER A 698 -2.63 -50.61 17.01
CA SER A 698 -2.47 -50.95 15.59
C SER A 698 -2.50 -52.46 15.39
N LEU A 699 -3.11 -52.90 14.30
CA LEU A 699 -3.25 -54.31 13.92
C LEU A 699 -1.89 -55.04 13.89
N ARG A 700 -1.82 -56.19 14.58
CA ARG A 700 -0.71 -57.16 14.55
C ARG A 700 -1.28 -58.57 14.63
N LYS A 701 -0.57 -59.59 14.14
CA LYS A 701 -1.10 -60.97 14.05
C LYS A 701 -1.56 -61.59 15.36
N ALA A 702 -0.93 -61.21 16.47
CA ALA A 702 -1.27 -61.65 17.83
C ALA A 702 -1.98 -60.56 18.66
N SER A 703 -2.53 -59.51 18.04
CA SER A 703 -3.23 -58.45 18.78
C SER A 703 -4.74 -58.72 18.92
N PRO A 704 -5.39 -58.25 20.00
CA PRO A 704 -6.84 -58.37 20.17
C PRO A 704 -7.63 -57.79 18.98
N GLU A 705 -7.12 -56.73 18.35
CA GLU A 705 -7.75 -56.10 17.18
C GLU A 705 -7.85 -57.04 15.97
N TYR A 706 -6.87 -57.94 15.76
CA TYR A 706 -6.89 -58.93 14.66
C TYR A 706 -8.00 -59.95 14.89
N GLU A 707 -8.06 -60.52 16.09
CA GLU A 707 -9.11 -61.47 16.47
C GLU A 707 -10.49 -60.81 16.57
N VAL A 708 -10.61 -59.54 16.95
CA VAL A 708 -11.87 -58.79 16.90
C VAL A 708 -12.40 -58.67 15.47
N ILE A 709 -11.55 -58.33 14.49
CA ILE A 709 -11.95 -58.28 13.08
C ILE A 709 -12.37 -59.67 12.58
N LYS A 710 -11.58 -60.70 12.86
CA LYS A 710 -11.82 -62.10 12.47
C LYS A 710 -13.13 -62.65 13.05
N HIS A 711 -13.37 -62.51 14.35
CA HIS A 711 -14.64 -62.90 14.97
C HIS A 711 -15.83 -62.09 14.45
N PHE A 712 -15.65 -60.80 14.13
CA PHE A 712 -16.72 -59.99 13.56
C PHE A 712 -17.10 -60.45 12.14
N ILE A 713 -16.15 -60.91 11.31
CA ILE A 713 -16.46 -61.48 9.99
C ILE A 713 -17.37 -62.72 10.14
N HIS A 714 -17.01 -63.66 11.04
CA HIS A 714 -17.83 -64.85 11.29
C HIS A 714 -19.24 -64.50 11.83
N TYR A 715 -19.33 -63.60 12.80
CA TYR A 715 -20.60 -63.11 13.34
C TYR A 715 -21.46 -62.39 12.27
N LEU A 716 -20.85 -61.63 11.37
CA LEU A 716 -21.56 -60.92 10.29
C LEU A 716 -22.16 -61.89 9.26
N ASP A 717 -21.47 -62.99 8.97
CA ASP A 717 -21.95 -64.04 8.07
C ASP A 717 -23.09 -64.86 8.72
N GLU A 718 -22.92 -65.30 9.97
CA GLU A 718 -23.97 -65.98 10.75
C GLU A 718 -25.25 -65.13 10.86
N TRP A 719 -25.08 -63.83 11.12
CA TRP A 719 -26.16 -62.85 11.21
C TRP A 719 -26.87 -62.67 9.86
N HIS A 720 -26.12 -62.50 8.76
CA HIS A 720 -26.68 -62.40 7.41
C HIS A 720 -27.51 -63.66 7.07
N ASP A 721 -26.94 -64.85 7.24
CA ASP A 721 -27.58 -66.10 6.81
C ASP A 721 -28.81 -66.42 7.65
N THR A 722 -28.77 -66.15 8.95
CA THR A 722 -29.92 -66.37 9.85
C THR A 722 -31.00 -65.31 9.64
N ALA A 723 -30.65 -64.04 9.41
CA ALA A 723 -31.62 -63.01 9.04
C ALA A 723 -32.30 -63.34 7.70
N LYS A 724 -31.54 -63.79 6.70
CA LYS A 724 -32.06 -64.19 5.39
C LYS A 724 -32.94 -65.44 5.46
N LYS A 725 -32.57 -66.44 6.26
CA LYS A 725 -33.37 -67.66 6.49
C LYS A 725 -34.71 -67.36 7.17
N ASN A 726 -34.72 -66.44 8.13
CA ASN A 726 -35.91 -66.13 8.94
C ASN A 726 -36.67 -64.88 8.45
N ASN A 727 -36.27 -64.29 7.32
CA ASN A 727 -36.80 -63.04 6.76
C ASN A 727 -36.82 -61.85 7.75
N TYR A 728 -35.76 -61.72 8.55
CA TYR A 728 -35.58 -60.62 9.50
C TYR A 728 -34.93 -59.40 8.85
N ASN A 729 -35.16 -58.22 9.44
CA ASN A 729 -34.48 -56.98 9.07
C ASN A 729 -32.96 -57.10 9.28
N PHE A 730 -32.19 -56.71 8.27
CA PHE A 730 -30.72 -56.75 8.26
C PHE A 730 -30.13 -55.43 7.74
N LEU A 731 -28.80 -55.35 7.68
CA LEU A 731 -28.06 -54.28 6.99
C LEU A 731 -28.39 -54.28 5.49
N THR A 732 -28.22 -53.14 4.82
CA THR A 732 -28.34 -53.09 3.35
C THR A 732 -27.19 -53.81 2.67
N ASP A 733 -27.43 -54.44 1.52
CA ASP A 733 -26.46 -55.29 0.81
C ASP A 733 -25.11 -54.60 0.58
N SER A 734 -25.10 -53.32 0.16
CA SER A 734 -23.84 -52.57 -0.04
C SER A 734 -23.10 -52.26 1.28
N THR A 735 -23.80 -52.24 2.41
CA THR A 735 -23.18 -52.08 3.75
C THR A 735 -22.62 -53.41 4.24
N TYR A 736 -23.35 -54.51 4.09
CA TYR A 736 -22.89 -55.87 4.42
C TYR A 736 -21.69 -56.29 3.56
N PHE A 737 -21.83 -56.23 2.23
CA PHE A 737 -20.74 -56.48 1.28
C PHE A 737 -19.54 -55.55 1.55
N GLY A 738 -19.80 -54.27 1.81
CA GLY A 738 -18.77 -53.30 2.16
C GLY A 738 -17.98 -53.70 3.42
N LEU A 739 -18.66 -54.12 4.48
CA LEU A 739 -18.03 -54.59 5.71
C LEU A 739 -17.24 -55.88 5.47
N LYS A 740 -17.90 -56.92 4.92
CA LYS A 740 -17.28 -58.23 4.68
C LYS A 740 -16.00 -58.12 3.86
N VAL A 741 -16.05 -57.38 2.74
CA VAL A 741 -14.89 -57.17 1.86
C VAL A 741 -13.81 -56.33 2.56
N SER A 742 -14.14 -55.18 3.16
CA SER A 742 -13.15 -54.32 3.83
C SER A 742 -12.43 -55.01 4.99
N LEU A 743 -13.17 -55.76 5.81
CA LEU A 743 -12.61 -56.44 6.98
C LEU A 743 -11.67 -57.57 6.55
N LYS A 744 -12.09 -58.43 5.62
CA LYS A 744 -11.25 -59.51 5.09
C LYS A 744 -10.03 -58.97 4.34
N ALA A 745 -10.20 -57.94 3.49
CA ALA A 745 -9.08 -57.27 2.82
C ALA A 745 -8.09 -56.64 3.80
N THR A 746 -8.54 -56.12 4.94
CA THR A 746 -7.66 -55.56 5.98
C THR A 746 -6.76 -56.62 6.61
N LEU A 747 -7.28 -57.84 6.83
CA LEU A 747 -6.49 -58.97 7.31
C LEU A 747 -5.49 -59.44 6.23
N GLU A 748 -5.95 -59.66 4.99
CA GLU A 748 -5.08 -60.11 3.88
C GLU A 748 -3.95 -59.12 3.57
N ILE A 749 -4.23 -57.80 3.54
CA ILE A 749 -3.20 -56.76 3.39
C ILE A 749 -2.18 -56.84 4.54
N PHE A 750 -2.66 -56.97 5.78
CA PHE A 750 -1.75 -57.01 6.93
C PHE A 750 -0.86 -58.26 6.89
N ASP A 751 -1.44 -59.44 6.63
CA ASP A 751 -0.69 -60.69 6.49
C ASP A 751 0.38 -60.59 5.39
N TYR A 752 0.06 -60.01 4.23
CA TYR A 752 1.02 -59.76 3.15
C TYR A 752 2.11 -58.74 3.54
N LEU A 753 1.75 -57.66 4.24
CA LEU A 753 2.72 -56.65 4.68
C LEU A 753 3.68 -57.19 5.77
N GLU A 754 3.20 -58.01 6.69
CA GLU A 754 4.01 -58.65 7.73
C GLU A 754 4.94 -59.72 7.13
N THR A 755 4.42 -60.60 6.25
CA THR A 755 5.18 -61.74 5.69
C THR A 755 6.13 -61.37 4.54
N CYS A 756 5.75 -60.45 3.67
CA CYS A 756 6.51 -60.12 2.45
C CYS A 756 7.15 -58.73 2.46
N CYS A 757 6.84 -57.85 3.42
CA CYS A 757 7.23 -56.44 3.39
C CYS A 757 7.83 -55.89 4.72
N ASP A 758 8.10 -56.75 5.71
CA ASP A 758 8.67 -56.39 7.03
C ASP A 758 7.89 -55.32 7.82
N TYR A 759 6.55 -55.39 7.80
CA TYR A 759 5.69 -54.54 8.64
C TYR A 759 5.34 -55.23 9.96
N HIS A 760 5.89 -54.75 11.08
CA HIS A 760 5.53 -55.25 12.41
C HIS A 760 4.13 -54.80 12.91
N PHE A 761 3.43 -53.90 12.20
CA PHE A 761 2.05 -53.46 12.47
C PHE A 761 1.44 -52.64 11.33
N LEU A 762 0.10 -52.58 11.27
CA LEU A 762 -0.65 -51.67 10.38
C LEU A 762 -1.58 -50.75 11.18
N MET A 763 -1.49 -49.44 10.92
CA MET A 763 -2.49 -48.46 11.36
C MET A 763 -3.68 -48.49 10.39
N THR A 764 -4.75 -49.17 10.77
CA THR A 764 -5.96 -49.37 9.94
C THR A 764 -6.67 -48.06 9.55
N ALA A 765 -6.47 -46.97 10.30
CA ALA A 765 -6.85 -45.61 9.86
C ALA A 765 -6.10 -45.09 8.62
N ARG A 766 -5.25 -45.92 7.98
CA ARG A 766 -4.65 -45.67 6.66
C ARG A 766 -5.37 -46.37 5.52
N LEU A 767 -6.40 -47.16 5.81
CA LEU A 767 -7.23 -47.83 4.81
C LEU A 767 -8.54 -47.07 4.49
N ASN A 768 -8.84 -46.01 5.24
CA ASN A 768 -10.02 -45.18 5.08
C ASN A 768 -9.75 -43.87 4.31
N GLN A 769 -10.82 -43.16 3.97
CA GLN A 769 -10.80 -41.97 3.10
C GLN A 769 -10.73 -40.64 3.87
N ASP A 770 -10.51 -40.65 5.20
CA ASP A 770 -10.48 -39.46 6.07
C ASP A 770 -9.59 -38.33 5.49
N ASN A 771 -8.44 -38.67 4.90
CA ASN A 771 -7.52 -37.66 4.34
C ASN A 771 -7.98 -37.06 3.00
N LEU A 772 -8.85 -37.73 2.26
CA LEU A 772 -9.50 -37.21 1.06
C LEU A 772 -10.72 -36.32 1.43
N GLU A 773 -11.55 -36.72 2.41
CA GLU A 773 -12.58 -35.84 3.00
C GLU A 773 -11.95 -34.54 3.58
N ARG A 774 -10.80 -34.66 4.26
CA ARG A 774 -10.02 -33.51 4.76
C ARG A 774 -9.45 -32.65 3.64
N PHE A 775 -8.97 -33.24 2.54
CA PHE A 775 -8.53 -32.51 1.36
C PHE A 775 -9.67 -31.70 0.74
N PHE A 776 -10.86 -32.28 0.57
CA PHE A 776 -12.04 -31.54 0.12
C PHE A 776 -12.46 -30.43 1.08
N SER A 777 -12.30 -30.63 2.38
CA SER A 777 -12.53 -29.59 3.40
C SER A 777 -11.52 -28.43 3.27
N MET A 778 -10.25 -28.73 3.00
CA MET A 778 -9.23 -27.72 2.68
C MET A 778 -9.52 -26.98 1.36
N MET A 779 -10.00 -27.69 0.33
CA MET A 779 -10.41 -27.11 -0.96
C MET A 779 -11.56 -26.10 -0.77
N ARG A 780 -12.62 -26.47 -0.04
CA ARG A 780 -13.74 -25.57 0.28
C ARG A 780 -13.29 -24.38 1.13
N SER A 781 -12.52 -24.61 2.20
CA SER A 781 -12.01 -23.56 3.08
C SER A 781 -11.12 -22.54 2.34
N SER A 782 -10.37 -22.99 1.33
CA SER A 782 -9.54 -22.11 0.48
C SER A 782 -10.34 -21.12 -0.37
N CYS A 783 -11.65 -21.36 -0.56
CA CYS A 783 -12.58 -20.46 -1.24
C CYS A 783 -13.17 -19.37 -0.33
N GLY A 784 -12.86 -19.39 0.97
CA GLY A 784 -13.37 -18.43 1.94
C GLY A 784 -14.87 -18.61 2.22
N SER A 785 -15.71 -17.71 1.69
CA SER A 785 -17.16 -17.73 1.89
C SER A 785 -17.93 -18.39 0.73
N ASN A 786 -17.23 -19.07 -0.19
CA ASN A 786 -17.86 -19.87 -1.24
C ASN A 786 -17.62 -21.37 -1.00
N ASP A 787 -18.49 -22.00 -0.21
CA ASP A 787 -18.41 -23.43 0.13
C ASP A 787 -18.58 -24.37 -1.07
N HIS A 788 -19.05 -23.85 -2.20
CA HIS A 788 -19.25 -24.58 -3.47
C HIS A 788 -18.37 -23.99 -4.59
N PRO A 789 -17.05 -24.27 -4.59
CA PRO A 789 -16.16 -23.83 -5.68
C PRO A 789 -16.72 -24.18 -7.05
N ASP A 790 -16.53 -23.27 -7.99
CA ASP A 790 -16.75 -23.55 -9.40
C ASP A 790 -15.61 -24.40 -9.99
N SER A 791 -15.91 -25.09 -11.10
CA SER A 791 -14.97 -25.99 -11.80
C SER A 791 -13.68 -25.32 -12.27
N VAL A 792 -13.65 -24.00 -12.44
CA VAL A 792 -12.47 -23.26 -12.89
C VAL A 792 -11.60 -22.85 -11.69
N LEU A 793 -12.23 -22.40 -10.59
CA LEU A 793 -11.58 -22.12 -9.32
C LEU A 793 -11.03 -23.39 -8.65
N PHE A 794 -11.76 -24.51 -8.74
CA PHE A 794 -11.33 -25.77 -8.13
C PHE A 794 -9.96 -26.22 -8.67
N VAL A 795 -9.75 -26.26 -9.99
CA VAL A 795 -8.43 -26.63 -10.55
C VAL A 795 -7.33 -25.63 -10.17
N GLN A 796 -7.63 -24.33 -10.09
CA GLN A 796 -6.65 -23.34 -9.66
C GLN A 796 -6.20 -23.55 -8.20
N ILE A 797 -7.08 -23.99 -7.31
CA ILE A 797 -6.75 -24.31 -5.92
C ILE A 797 -6.11 -25.71 -5.82
N PHE A 798 -6.63 -26.71 -6.54
CA PHE A 798 -6.12 -28.09 -6.59
C PHE A 798 -4.64 -28.08 -6.97
N LYS A 799 -4.30 -27.36 -8.03
CA LYS A 799 -2.94 -27.10 -8.50
C LYS A 799 -2.02 -26.53 -7.41
N LEU A 800 -2.51 -25.58 -6.62
CA LEU A 800 -1.74 -24.99 -5.51
C LEU A 800 -1.51 -25.99 -4.38
N ILE A 801 -2.51 -26.78 -3.99
CA ILE A 801 -2.39 -27.75 -2.89
C ILE A 801 -1.58 -28.98 -3.32
N CYS A 802 -1.70 -29.44 -4.56
CA CYS A 802 -0.86 -30.50 -5.13
C CYS A 802 0.61 -30.07 -5.15
N THR A 803 0.90 -28.86 -5.64
CA THR A 803 2.24 -28.25 -5.56
C THR A 803 2.74 -28.18 -4.12
N TYR A 804 1.89 -27.79 -3.16
CA TYR A 804 2.26 -27.69 -1.75
C TYR A 804 2.67 -29.04 -1.13
N SER A 805 2.05 -30.16 -1.55
CA SER A 805 2.46 -31.49 -1.08
C SER A 805 3.69 -32.04 -1.81
N LEU A 806 3.75 -31.87 -3.14
CA LEU A 806 4.86 -32.32 -3.98
C LEU A 806 6.19 -31.63 -3.63
N VAL A 807 6.16 -30.30 -3.49
CA VAL A 807 7.36 -29.47 -3.29
C VAL A 807 7.69 -29.34 -1.80
N LYS A 808 7.12 -30.19 -0.93
CA LYS A 808 7.58 -30.35 0.45
C LYS A 808 8.55 -31.55 0.52
N PRO A 809 9.86 -31.34 0.67
CA PRO A 809 10.81 -32.43 0.73
C PRO A 809 10.51 -33.40 1.90
N PRO A 810 10.77 -34.71 1.74
CA PRO A 810 10.80 -35.65 2.86
C PRO A 810 11.69 -35.16 4.01
N LYS A 811 11.36 -35.57 5.25
CA LYS A 811 12.23 -35.26 6.40
C LYS A 811 13.56 -36.00 6.22
N GLY A 812 14.65 -35.26 6.01
CA GLY A 812 15.98 -35.83 5.84
C GLY A 812 16.39 -36.16 4.40
N SER A 813 15.62 -35.74 3.38
CA SER A 813 16.07 -35.87 1.98
C SER A 813 17.06 -34.79 1.59
N ASN A 814 18.09 -35.15 0.81
CA ASN A 814 19.09 -34.21 0.28
C ASN A 814 18.57 -33.29 -0.86
N ILE A 815 17.32 -33.47 -1.31
CA ILE A 815 16.71 -32.65 -2.37
C ILE A 815 16.05 -31.41 -1.76
N THR A 816 16.36 -30.23 -2.28
CA THR A 816 15.76 -28.96 -1.84
C THR A 816 14.37 -28.73 -2.45
N GLY A 817 13.52 -27.96 -1.76
CA GLY A 817 12.24 -27.49 -2.33
C GLY A 817 12.41 -26.66 -3.62
N GLY A 818 13.57 -26.04 -3.82
CA GLY A 818 13.90 -25.28 -5.03
C GLY A 818 14.05 -26.17 -6.28
N GLU A 819 14.66 -27.34 -6.13
CA GLU A 819 14.90 -28.30 -7.24
C GLU A 819 13.63 -29.07 -7.63
N LEU A 820 12.77 -29.33 -6.66
CA LEU A 820 11.42 -29.84 -6.90
C LEU A 820 10.59 -28.80 -7.67
N LEU A 821 10.67 -27.52 -7.28
CA LEU A 821 9.96 -26.44 -7.96
C LEU A 821 10.52 -26.15 -9.35
N SER A 822 11.84 -26.23 -9.55
CA SER A 822 12.47 -26.06 -10.87
C SER A 822 12.08 -27.19 -11.82
N SER A 823 12.03 -28.45 -11.34
CA SER A 823 11.51 -29.58 -12.11
C SER A 823 10.09 -29.32 -12.62
N LEU A 824 9.17 -28.88 -11.74
CA LEU A 824 7.79 -28.51 -12.11
C LEU A 824 7.67 -27.30 -13.05
N PHE A 825 8.71 -26.48 -13.19
CA PHE A 825 8.77 -25.39 -14.18
C PHE A 825 9.45 -25.78 -15.50
N SER A 826 10.37 -26.77 -15.47
CA SER A 826 11.05 -27.27 -16.67
C SER A 826 10.18 -28.25 -17.46
N ILE A 827 9.36 -29.06 -16.79
CA ILE A 827 8.41 -29.98 -17.43
C ILE A 827 7.11 -29.23 -17.79
N ASN A 828 7.24 -28.13 -18.54
CA ASN A 828 6.10 -27.52 -19.24
C ASN A 828 6.07 -28.03 -20.67
N ASP A 829 4.88 -28.41 -21.13
CA ASP A 829 4.53 -28.43 -22.55
C ASP A 829 4.55 -27.00 -23.10
N LEU A 830 5.75 -26.51 -23.43
CA LEU A 830 5.93 -25.26 -24.16
C LEU A 830 5.46 -25.44 -25.61
N ASN A 831 5.87 -26.55 -26.24
CA ASN A 831 5.54 -26.91 -27.62
C ASN A 831 4.03 -26.81 -27.89
N THR A 832 3.20 -27.64 -27.24
CA THR A 832 1.75 -27.69 -27.54
C THR A 832 0.96 -26.40 -27.24
N GLN A 833 1.50 -25.49 -26.42
CA GLN A 833 0.92 -24.16 -26.20
C GLN A 833 1.35 -23.12 -27.25
N GLU A 834 2.50 -23.29 -27.87
CA GLU A 834 2.93 -22.49 -29.03
C GLU A 834 2.29 -23.04 -30.31
N ASP A 835 2.24 -24.36 -30.49
CA ASP A 835 1.61 -25.05 -31.63
C ASP A 835 0.16 -24.60 -31.85
N LYS A 836 -0.71 -24.65 -30.82
CA LYS A 836 -2.12 -24.19 -30.95
C LYS A 836 -2.26 -22.70 -31.23
N ARG A 837 -1.24 -21.88 -30.94
CA ARG A 837 -1.20 -20.44 -31.25
C ARG A 837 -0.60 -20.14 -32.62
N ILE A 838 0.15 -21.07 -33.19
CA ILE A 838 0.57 -21.07 -34.59
C ILE A 838 -0.62 -21.51 -35.45
N GLN A 839 -1.28 -22.62 -35.12
CA GLN A 839 -2.52 -23.10 -35.77
C GLN A 839 -3.62 -22.03 -35.81
N PHE A 840 -3.90 -21.35 -34.70
CA PHE A 840 -4.91 -20.28 -34.67
C PHE A 840 -4.51 -19.03 -35.47
N ARG A 841 -3.22 -18.79 -35.71
CA ARG A 841 -2.79 -17.76 -36.68
C ARG A 841 -3.01 -18.25 -38.10
N GLN A 842 -2.50 -19.43 -38.44
CA GLN A 842 -2.68 -20.05 -39.75
C GLN A 842 -4.15 -20.07 -40.18
N ALA A 843 -5.08 -20.44 -39.29
CA ALA A 843 -6.52 -20.37 -39.59
C ALA A 843 -7.03 -18.93 -39.85
N ILE A 844 -6.53 -17.91 -39.14
CA ILE A 844 -6.87 -16.50 -39.42
C ILE A 844 -6.24 -16.02 -40.72
N ASP A 845 -5.02 -16.47 -41.01
CA ASP A 845 -4.28 -16.09 -42.20
C ASP A 845 -4.94 -16.73 -43.45
N ASN A 846 -5.34 -18.02 -43.39
CA ASN A 846 -6.21 -18.69 -44.38
C ASN A 846 -7.50 -17.90 -44.70
N ILE A 847 -8.22 -17.47 -43.65
CA ILE A 847 -9.47 -16.69 -43.74
C ILE A 847 -9.25 -15.33 -44.46
N ILE A 848 -8.02 -14.83 -44.46
CA ILE A 848 -7.66 -13.53 -45.04
C ILE A 848 -7.10 -13.67 -46.46
N ASP A 849 -6.38 -14.76 -46.75
CA ASP A 849 -5.97 -15.13 -48.12
C ASP A 849 -7.19 -15.42 -49.03
N GLN A 850 -8.33 -15.78 -48.43
CA GLN A 850 -9.66 -15.89 -49.08
C GLN A 850 -10.45 -14.56 -49.11
N GLY A 851 -9.91 -13.48 -48.54
CA GLY A 851 -10.59 -12.20 -48.39
C GLY A 851 -10.69 -11.41 -49.71
N SER A 852 -11.86 -10.85 -49.98
CA SER A 852 -12.08 -9.98 -51.15
C SER A 852 -13.11 -8.89 -50.83
N ASP A 853 -13.10 -7.81 -51.61
CA ASP A 853 -13.99 -6.65 -51.42
C ASP A 853 -15.40 -6.95 -51.97
N CYS A 854 -16.13 -7.80 -51.25
CA CYS A 854 -17.43 -8.34 -51.66
C CYS A 854 -18.58 -7.32 -51.45
N PRO A 855 -19.51 -7.15 -52.43
CA PRO A 855 -20.64 -6.24 -52.29
C PRO A 855 -21.53 -6.52 -51.07
N ASP A 856 -22.06 -7.73 -50.93
CA ASP A 856 -22.96 -8.11 -49.82
C ASP A 856 -22.83 -9.58 -49.38
N VAL A 857 -22.26 -9.78 -48.19
CA VAL A 857 -22.12 -11.08 -47.51
C VAL A 857 -23.41 -11.46 -46.74
N MET A 858 -24.45 -10.61 -46.81
CA MET A 858 -25.67 -10.78 -46.02
C MET A 858 -26.61 -11.85 -46.59
N ASP A 859 -26.53 -12.11 -47.90
CA ASP A 859 -27.33 -13.15 -48.57
C ASP A 859 -26.80 -14.58 -48.35
N LEU A 860 -25.52 -14.77 -48.00
CA LEU A 860 -24.99 -16.12 -47.71
C LEU A 860 -25.62 -16.75 -46.44
N PHE A 861 -26.31 -15.93 -45.63
CA PHE A 861 -27.08 -16.36 -44.48
C PHE A 861 -28.58 -16.08 -44.61
N SER A 862 -29.07 -15.41 -45.67
CA SER A 862 -30.49 -15.04 -45.80
C SER A 862 -31.40 -16.28 -45.82
N SER A 863 -30.96 -17.34 -46.51
CA SER A 863 -31.59 -18.67 -46.54
C SER A 863 -31.74 -19.35 -45.16
N TYR A 864 -30.99 -18.94 -44.13
CA TYR A 864 -31.13 -19.44 -42.76
C TYR A 864 -32.14 -18.64 -41.92
N TYR A 865 -32.59 -17.47 -42.37
CA TYR A 865 -33.66 -16.71 -41.70
C TYR A 865 -35.07 -17.09 -42.21
N ASP A 866 -35.16 -17.76 -43.36
CA ASP A 866 -36.42 -18.04 -44.08
C ASP A 866 -37.13 -19.34 -43.60
N HIS A 867 -36.64 -19.99 -42.55
CA HIS A 867 -37.19 -21.23 -41.97
C HIS A 867 -37.52 -21.05 -40.48
N ASP A 868 -38.69 -20.46 -40.22
CA ASP A 868 -39.25 -20.00 -38.94
C ASP A 868 -39.58 -21.13 -37.91
N TYR A 869 -38.95 -22.30 -38.02
CA TYR A 869 -39.15 -23.47 -37.16
C TYR A 869 -38.08 -23.66 -36.07
N THR A 870 -37.05 -22.81 -36.03
CA THR A 870 -36.14 -22.72 -34.87
C THR A 870 -35.94 -21.27 -34.46
N GLY A 871 -36.09 -20.98 -33.16
CA GLY A 871 -36.03 -19.61 -32.61
C GLY A 871 -34.60 -19.04 -32.54
N LEU A 872 -34.02 -18.74 -33.70
CA LEU A 872 -32.68 -18.18 -33.87
C LEU A 872 -32.54 -16.80 -33.20
N THR A 873 -31.63 -16.69 -32.22
CA THR A 873 -31.39 -15.42 -31.52
C THR A 873 -30.49 -14.49 -32.33
N VAL A 874 -31.08 -13.59 -33.09
CA VAL A 874 -30.37 -12.55 -33.85
C VAL A 874 -29.83 -11.46 -32.91
N THR A 875 -28.60 -10.99 -33.15
CA THR A 875 -28.01 -9.85 -32.41
C THR A 875 -28.31 -8.54 -33.15
N ASN A 876 -29.15 -7.67 -32.57
CA ASN A 876 -29.58 -6.41 -33.19
C ASN A 876 -28.41 -5.50 -33.63
N ASP A 877 -28.50 -4.92 -34.82
CA ASP A 877 -27.51 -4.01 -35.42
C ASP A 877 -26.94 -2.93 -34.48
N PRO A 878 -27.74 -2.23 -33.63
CA PRO A 878 -27.18 -1.20 -32.75
C PRO A 878 -26.24 -1.74 -31.66
N VAL A 879 -26.33 -3.03 -31.34
CA VAL A 879 -25.36 -3.72 -30.46
C VAL A 879 -24.08 -4.04 -31.24
N LEU A 880 -24.20 -4.50 -32.49
CA LEU A 880 -23.06 -4.77 -33.36
C LEU A 880 -22.30 -3.48 -33.69
N ALA A 881 -23.00 -2.39 -34.00
CA ALA A 881 -22.40 -1.08 -34.20
C ALA A 881 -21.65 -0.58 -32.96
N TYR A 882 -22.23 -0.73 -31.75
CA TYR A 882 -21.57 -0.39 -30.49
C TYR A 882 -20.30 -1.22 -30.24
N ILE A 883 -20.33 -2.53 -30.56
CA ILE A 883 -19.16 -3.40 -30.47
C ILE A 883 -18.10 -3.00 -31.52
N GLY A 884 -18.50 -2.64 -32.74
CA GLY A 884 -17.63 -2.08 -33.78
C GLY A 884 -16.95 -0.79 -33.33
N GLY A 885 -17.71 0.13 -32.71
CA GLY A 885 -17.17 1.34 -32.06
C GLY A 885 -16.14 1.02 -30.97
N TYR A 886 -16.35 -0.06 -30.20
CA TYR A 886 -15.37 -0.54 -29.23
C TYR A 886 -14.12 -1.13 -29.89
N VAL A 887 -14.25 -1.90 -30.96
CA VAL A 887 -13.12 -2.46 -31.75
C VAL A 887 -12.30 -1.32 -32.38
N ALA A 888 -12.94 -0.35 -33.04
CA ALA A 888 -12.30 0.86 -33.57
C ALA A 888 -11.56 1.64 -32.47
N ARG A 889 -12.14 1.74 -31.26
CA ARG A 889 -11.48 2.35 -30.09
C ARG A 889 -10.25 1.56 -29.59
N LYS A 890 -10.16 0.26 -29.87
CA LYS A 890 -8.98 -0.58 -29.58
C LYS A 890 -7.95 -0.63 -30.70
N ALA A 891 -8.27 -0.18 -31.92
CA ALA A 891 -7.39 -0.27 -33.08
C ALA A 891 -6.02 0.41 -32.91
N THR A 892 -5.91 1.39 -32.03
CA THR A 892 -4.64 2.00 -31.56
C THR A 892 -3.66 1.02 -30.89
N ARG A 893 -4.09 -0.22 -30.62
CA ARG A 893 -3.27 -1.34 -30.15
C ARG A 893 -2.82 -2.29 -31.27
N PHE A 894 -3.45 -2.23 -32.44
CA PHE A 894 -3.18 -3.09 -33.58
C PHE A 894 -2.26 -2.37 -34.57
N THR A 895 -2.53 -1.10 -34.85
CA THR A 895 -1.77 -0.29 -35.81
C THR A 895 -1.52 1.13 -35.30
N LYS A 896 -0.48 1.76 -35.86
CA LYS A 896 -0.16 3.19 -35.72
C LYS A 896 -0.42 3.98 -37.01
N CYS A 897 -0.78 3.32 -38.11
CA CYS A 897 -1.06 3.98 -39.39
C CYS A 897 -2.32 4.84 -39.26
N LEU A 898 -2.23 6.13 -39.62
CA LEU A 898 -3.35 7.07 -39.51
C LEU A 898 -4.50 6.69 -40.47
N ASN A 899 -4.18 6.28 -41.70
CA ASN A 899 -5.16 5.88 -42.72
C ASN A 899 -5.97 4.65 -42.27
N CYS A 900 -5.33 3.70 -41.57
CA CYS A 900 -6.02 2.58 -40.94
C CYS A 900 -6.92 3.00 -39.76
N LEU A 901 -6.55 4.06 -39.02
CA LEU A 901 -7.30 4.56 -37.87
C LEU A 901 -8.44 5.51 -38.26
N SER A 902 -8.47 6.01 -39.50
CA SER A 902 -9.64 6.65 -40.11
C SER A 902 -10.57 5.66 -40.79
N SER A 903 -10.06 4.67 -41.54
CA SER A 903 -10.88 3.67 -42.26
C SER A 903 -11.78 2.80 -41.39
N LEU A 904 -11.57 2.80 -40.07
CA LEU A 904 -12.36 2.09 -39.07
C LEU A 904 -13.53 2.90 -38.48
N LYS A 905 -13.76 4.14 -38.94
CA LYS A 905 -14.74 5.08 -38.36
C LYS A 905 -15.69 5.64 -39.41
N SER A 906 -16.87 6.04 -38.97
CA SER A 906 -17.75 6.96 -39.71
C SER A 906 -17.96 8.26 -38.92
N GLU A 907 -18.07 9.38 -39.62
CA GLU A 907 -18.58 10.64 -39.06
C GLU A 907 -20.10 10.79 -39.28
N ILE A 908 -20.64 10.08 -40.28
CA ILE A 908 -22.06 10.00 -40.59
C ILE A 908 -22.74 9.03 -39.61
N SER A 909 -23.91 9.41 -39.07
CA SER A 909 -24.73 8.47 -38.29
C SER A 909 -25.67 7.69 -39.19
N HIS A 910 -25.66 6.37 -39.05
CA HIS A 910 -26.62 5.48 -39.71
C HIS A 910 -27.71 5.04 -38.71
N SER A 911 -28.78 4.40 -39.19
CA SER A 911 -29.85 3.83 -38.35
C SER A 911 -29.32 2.87 -37.27
N ARG A 912 -28.26 2.11 -37.59
CA ARG A 912 -27.52 1.24 -36.65
C ARG A 912 -26.87 2.01 -35.49
N ASP A 913 -26.46 3.26 -35.66
CA ASP A 913 -25.66 3.99 -34.65
C ASP A 913 -26.50 4.60 -33.52
N VAL A 914 -27.84 4.49 -33.56
CA VAL A 914 -28.78 5.09 -32.59
C VAL A 914 -28.48 4.71 -31.12
N PHE A 915 -27.96 3.51 -30.86
CA PHE A 915 -27.56 3.09 -29.50
C PHE A 915 -26.24 3.73 -29.05
N ILE A 916 -25.34 4.04 -29.98
CA ILE A 916 -24.12 4.82 -29.72
C ILE A 916 -24.51 6.27 -29.43
N ASP A 917 -25.34 6.89 -30.29
CA ASP A 917 -25.77 8.28 -30.14
C ASP A 917 -26.49 8.53 -28.79
N LYS A 918 -27.38 7.62 -28.37
CA LYS A 918 -28.09 7.74 -27.08
C LYS A 918 -27.23 7.49 -25.85
N LEU A 919 -26.06 6.87 -25.98
CA LEU A 919 -25.12 6.59 -24.87
C LEU A 919 -23.85 7.44 -24.88
N SER A 920 -23.59 8.21 -25.95
CA SER A 920 -22.33 8.92 -26.12
C SER A 920 -22.39 10.34 -25.54
N HIS A 921 -21.64 10.57 -24.46
CA HIS A 921 -21.26 11.93 -24.04
C HIS A 921 -20.11 12.48 -24.92
N GLY A 922 -20.21 12.35 -26.25
CA GLY A 922 -19.21 12.81 -27.22
C GLY A 922 -17.89 12.03 -27.27
N HIS A 923 -17.85 10.79 -26.74
CA HIS A 923 -16.61 10.01 -26.56
C HIS A 923 -16.69 8.54 -27.04
N LEU A 924 -17.83 8.10 -27.56
CA LEU A 924 -17.94 6.83 -28.29
C LEU A 924 -17.63 7.06 -29.78
N ILE A 925 -17.17 6.00 -30.45
CA ILE A 925 -16.79 6.01 -31.87
C ILE A 925 -17.86 5.26 -32.65
N LYS A 926 -18.28 5.78 -33.80
CA LYS A 926 -19.13 5.08 -34.76
C LYS A 926 -18.23 4.26 -35.71
N PRO A 927 -18.51 2.96 -35.95
CA PRO A 927 -17.72 2.16 -36.88
C PRO A 927 -17.90 2.65 -38.32
N SER A 928 -16.91 2.36 -39.18
CA SER A 928 -17.13 2.43 -40.63
C SER A 928 -18.00 1.27 -41.10
N GLU A 929 -18.56 1.39 -42.30
CA GLU A 929 -19.42 0.34 -42.87
C GLU A 929 -18.69 -0.98 -43.10
N LYS A 930 -17.47 -0.95 -43.62
CA LYS A 930 -16.62 -2.15 -43.77
C LYS A 930 -16.37 -2.85 -42.42
N LEU A 931 -16.16 -2.07 -41.34
CA LEU A 931 -16.02 -2.61 -39.99
C LEU A 931 -17.33 -3.20 -39.44
N PHE A 932 -18.47 -2.61 -39.79
CA PHE A 932 -19.77 -3.17 -39.43
C PHE A 932 -20.02 -4.50 -40.17
N LYS A 933 -19.90 -4.54 -41.51
CA LYS A 933 -20.10 -5.77 -42.29
C LYS A 933 -19.22 -6.93 -41.79
N LEU A 934 -17.91 -6.69 -41.59
CA LEU A 934 -16.98 -7.68 -41.03
C LEU A 934 -17.44 -8.23 -39.66
N ILE A 935 -17.89 -7.37 -38.75
CA ILE A 935 -18.33 -7.77 -37.41
C ILE A 935 -19.65 -8.53 -37.45
N SER A 936 -20.59 -8.18 -38.35
CA SER A 936 -21.82 -8.93 -38.55
C SER A 936 -21.56 -10.34 -39.08
N THR A 937 -20.64 -10.52 -40.04
CA THR A 937 -20.24 -11.85 -40.53
C THR A 937 -19.62 -12.71 -39.42
N MET A 938 -18.70 -12.14 -38.63
CA MET A 938 -18.11 -12.87 -37.48
C MET A 938 -19.12 -13.21 -36.38
N GLU A 939 -20.13 -12.36 -36.15
CA GLU A 939 -21.21 -12.65 -35.21
C GLU A 939 -22.09 -13.80 -35.74
N ALA A 940 -22.49 -13.75 -37.02
CA ALA A 940 -23.33 -14.77 -37.65
C ALA A 940 -22.67 -16.16 -37.57
N ALA A 941 -21.41 -16.28 -37.96
CA ALA A 941 -20.63 -17.51 -37.82
C ALA A 941 -20.48 -17.96 -36.35
N THR A 942 -20.35 -17.01 -35.41
CA THR A 942 -20.30 -17.33 -33.96
C THR A 942 -21.63 -17.88 -33.46
N LEU A 943 -22.76 -17.29 -33.84
CA LEU A 943 -24.10 -17.74 -33.42
C LEU A 943 -24.45 -19.08 -34.06
N TYR A 944 -24.13 -19.28 -35.34
CA TYR A 944 -24.30 -20.54 -36.06
C TYR A 944 -23.67 -21.72 -35.32
N VAL A 945 -22.37 -21.66 -35.04
CA VAL A 945 -21.62 -22.72 -34.35
C VAL A 945 -22.17 -22.98 -32.94
N LEU A 946 -22.59 -21.93 -32.22
CA LEU A 946 -23.17 -22.07 -30.88
C LEU A 946 -24.58 -22.68 -30.87
N ASN A 947 -25.29 -22.66 -32.00
CA ASN A 947 -26.60 -23.28 -32.16
C ASN A 947 -26.49 -24.75 -32.61
N GLU A 948 -25.52 -25.09 -33.47
CA GLU A 948 -25.26 -26.48 -33.90
C GLU A 948 -24.48 -27.30 -32.86
N GLU A 949 -23.25 -26.88 -32.48
CA GLU A 949 -22.37 -27.65 -31.59
C GLU A 949 -22.61 -27.38 -30.09
N GLY A 950 -23.24 -26.24 -29.78
CA GLY A 950 -23.27 -25.68 -28.43
C GLY A 950 -21.91 -25.11 -28.01
N LEU A 951 -21.63 -25.11 -26.70
CA LEU A 951 -20.37 -24.62 -26.16
C LEU A 951 -19.36 -25.76 -25.99
N SER A 952 -18.66 -26.12 -27.08
CA SER A 952 -17.56 -27.08 -27.08
C SER A 952 -16.27 -26.54 -26.45
N SER A 953 -15.26 -27.40 -26.26
CA SER A 953 -13.96 -26.96 -25.70
C SER A 953 -13.13 -26.14 -26.69
N GLU A 954 -13.33 -26.35 -27.98
CA GLU A 954 -12.51 -25.79 -29.08
C GLU A 954 -13.32 -24.83 -29.97
N VAL A 955 -14.49 -24.33 -29.54
CA VAL A 955 -15.41 -23.43 -30.30
C VAL A 955 -14.71 -22.33 -31.11
N LEU A 956 -13.59 -21.78 -30.62
CA LEU A 956 -12.82 -20.79 -31.35
C LEU A 956 -12.34 -21.30 -32.71
N PHE A 957 -11.91 -22.57 -32.79
CA PHE A 957 -11.50 -23.24 -34.02
C PHE A 957 -12.72 -23.64 -34.86
N SER A 958 -13.81 -24.13 -34.27
CA SER A 958 -15.08 -24.38 -35.00
C SER A 958 -15.57 -23.11 -35.71
N ILE A 959 -15.49 -21.94 -35.06
CA ILE A 959 -15.84 -20.65 -35.67
C ILE A 959 -14.85 -20.27 -36.78
N CYS A 960 -13.54 -20.48 -36.60
CA CYS A 960 -12.57 -20.27 -37.68
C CYS A 960 -12.90 -21.14 -38.90
N SER A 961 -13.11 -22.44 -38.73
CA SER A 961 -13.41 -23.32 -39.88
C SER A 961 -14.81 -23.13 -40.46
N LYS A 962 -15.73 -22.43 -39.77
CA LYS A 962 -16.95 -21.92 -40.38
C LYS A 962 -16.73 -20.59 -41.14
N LEU A 963 -15.77 -19.77 -40.73
CA LEU A 963 -15.34 -18.58 -41.50
C LEU A 963 -14.54 -18.97 -42.75
N GLU A 964 -13.70 -20.03 -42.70
CA GLU A 964 -13.00 -20.63 -43.85
C GLU A 964 -13.96 -21.24 -44.91
N GLN A 965 -15.27 -21.31 -44.63
CA GLN A 965 -16.32 -21.74 -45.57
C GLN A 965 -17.09 -20.58 -46.22
N ILE A 966 -16.78 -19.32 -45.87
CA ILE A 966 -17.46 -18.13 -46.41
C ILE A 966 -16.63 -17.61 -47.58
N GLU A 967 -17.20 -17.59 -48.79
CA GLU A 967 -16.49 -17.31 -50.05
C GLU A 967 -15.80 -15.93 -50.13
N SER A 968 -16.11 -15.01 -49.21
CA SER A 968 -15.43 -13.71 -49.11
C SER A 968 -15.57 -13.08 -47.73
N LEU A 969 -14.46 -12.58 -47.18
CA LEU A 969 -14.44 -11.78 -45.95
C LEU A 969 -14.03 -10.32 -46.24
N GLN A 970 -14.78 -9.37 -45.67
CA GLN A 970 -14.54 -7.93 -45.84
C GLN A 970 -13.20 -7.50 -45.18
N LEU A 971 -12.18 -7.29 -46.01
CA LEU A 971 -10.88 -6.75 -45.59
C LEU A 971 -10.99 -5.28 -45.13
N ILE A 972 -10.14 -4.87 -44.19
CA ILE A 972 -10.10 -3.50 -43.67
C ILE A 972 -8.67 -3.00 -43.46
N GLY A 973 -8.33 -1.88 -44.11
CA GLY A 973 -7.10 -1.14 -43.86
C GLY A 973 -6.85 -0.06 -44.91
N CYS A 974 -5.58 0.25 -45.11
CA CYS A 974 -5.07 0.77 -46.38
C CYS A 974 -4.28 -0.37 -47.05
N ASP A 975 -4.03 -0.25 -48.35
CA ASP A 975 -3.47 -1.27 -49.25
C ASP A 975 -2.19 -1.96 -48.71
N LEU A 976 -1.35 -1.24 -47.96
CA LEU A 976 -0.12 -1.76 -47.34
C LEU A 976 -0.31 -2.50 -45.99
N HIS A 977 -1.53 -2.56 -45.46
CA HIS A 977 -1.81 -3.01 -44.08
C HIS A 977 -3.16 -3.74 -43.89
N ALA A 978 -3.93 -3.99 -44.96
CA ALA A 978 -5.29 -4.53 -44.86
C ALA A 978 -5.31 -5.88 -44.12
N ASP A 979 -4.44 -6.79 -44.51
CA ASP A 979 -4.38 -8.18 -44.03
C ASP A 979 -4.00 -8.22 -42.56
N GLY A 980 -2.88 -7.57 -42.20
CA GLY A 980 -2.38 -7.51 -40.82
C GLY A 980 -3.31 -6.76 -39.85
N LEU A 981 -4.09 -5.79 -40.34
CA LEU A 981 -5.11 -5.11 -39.54
C LEU A 981 -6.36 -5.99 -39.38
N THR A 982 -6.81 -6.64 -40.45
CA THR A 982 -7.96 -7.57 -40.43
C THR A 982 -7.66 -8.75 -39.51
N SER A 983 -6.49 -9.39 -39.63
CA SER A 983 -5.99 -10.45 -38.73
C SER A 983 -6.02 -10.01 -37.26
N SER A 984 -5.55 -8.79 -36.97
CA SER A 984 -5.59 -8.22 -35.63
C SER A 984 -7.01 -7.97 -35.10
N ILE A 985 -7.95 -7.61 -35.97
CA ILE A 985 -9.37 -7.36 -35.64
C ILE A 985 -10.11 -8.69 -35.40
N VAL A 986 -9.97 -9.68 -36.29
CA VAL A 986 -10.58 -11.01 -36.19
C VAL A 986 -10.14 -11.70 -34.89
N ASN A 987 -8.82 -11.78 -34.66
CA ASN A 987 -8.20 -12.29 -33.44
C ASN A 987 -8.77 -11.61 -32.18
N PHE A 988 -8.87 -10.28 -32.18
CA PHE A 988 -9.40 -9.51 -31.05
C PHE A 988 -10.89 -9.73 -30.83
N PHE A 989 -11.71 -9.75 -31.90
CA PHE A 989 -13.14 -9.93 -31.83
C PHE A 989 -13.49 -11.33 -31.32
N LEU A 990 -13.00 -12.40 -31.96
CA LEU A 990 -13.32 -13.78 -31.61
C LEU A 990 -12.95 -14.11 -30.16
N ILE A 991 -11.73 -13.76 -29.71
CA ILE A 991 -11.31 -13.93 -28.31
C ILE A 991 -12.21 -13.14 -27.33
N THR A 992 -12.68 -11.96 -27.73
CA THR A 992 -13.57 -11.15 -26.88
C THR A 992 -14.99 -11.73 -26.86
N ARG A 993 -15.49 -12.21 -28.00
CA ARG A 993 -16.84 -12.77 -28.14
C ARG A 993 -17.00 -14.09 -27.39
N VAL A 994 -16.04 -15.03 -27.51
CA VAL A 994 -16.06 -16.30 -26.75
C VAL A 994 -15.99 -16.05 -25.23
N HIS A 995 -15.31 -14.99 -24.78
CA HIS A 995 -15.39 -14.55 -23.38
C HIS A 995 -16.79 -14.09 -22.97
N PHE A 996 -17.49 -13.33 -23.81
CA PHE A 996 -18.87 -12.92 -23.55
C PHE A 996 -19.83 -14.12 -23.56
N VAL A 997 -19.63 -15.10 -24.45
CA VAL A 997 -20.39 -16.38 -24.45
C VAL A 997 -20.23 -17.10 -23.11
N CYS A 998 -19.00 -17.31 -22.64
CA CYS A 998 -18.74 -17.93 -21.33
C CYS A 998 -19.43 -17.16 -20.19
N SER A 999 -19.31 -15.84 -20.18
CA SER A 999 -19.93 -14.99 -19.15
C SER A 999 -21.45 -15.04 -19.16
N ARG A 1000 -22.08 -15.08 -20.35
CA ARG A 1000 -23.53 -15.22 -20.51
C ARG A 1000 -24.00 -16.62 -20.09
N SER A 1001 -23.26 -17.66 -20.46
CA SER A 1001 -23.52 -19.06 -20.08
C SER A 1001 -23.53 -19.23 -18.55
N ASN A 1002 -22.54 -18.68 -17.85
CA ASN A 1002 -22.49 -18.67 -16.38
C ASN A 1002 -23.64 -17.85 -15.75
N SER A 1003 -24.00 -16.71 -16.35
CA SER A 1003 -25.12 -15.87 -15.88
C SER A 1003 -26.47 -16.61 -15.96
N ILE A 1004 -26.69 -17.38 -17.03
CA ILE A 1004 -27.90 -18.21 -17.20
C ILE A 1004 -27.95 -19.32 -16.15
N ASP A 1005 -26.83 -20.02 -15.91
CA ASP A 1005 -26.78 -21.07 -14.88
C ASP A 1005 -27.04 -20.49 -13.48
N ASN A 1006 -26.50 -19.32 -13.17
CA ASN A 1006 -26.69 -18.68 -11.86
C ASN A 1006 -28.15 -18.28 -11.63
N ALA A 1007 -28.84 -17.72 -12.65
CA ALA A 1007 -30.27 -17.45 -12.58
C ALA A 1007 -31.10 -18.74 -12.36
N LYS A 1008 -30.76 -19.84 -13.06
CA LYS A 1008 -31.36 -21.17 -12.82
C LYS A 1008 -31.14 -21.63 -11.38
N LYS A 1009 -29.89 -21.56 -10.88
CA LYS A 1009 -29.51 -21.96 -9.51
C LYS A 1009 -30.24 -21.14 -8.45
N GLU A 1010 -30.47 -19.84 -8.66
CA GLU A 1010 -31.26 -19.01 -7.75
C GLU A 1010 -32.75 -19.36 -7.76
N LYS A 1011 -33.35 -19.58 -8.94
CA LYS A 1011 -34.73 -20.10 -9.03
C LYS A 1011 -34.87 -21.45 -8.31
N SER A 1012 -33.93 -22.37 -8.48
CA SER A 1012 -33.87 -23.65 -7.75
C SER A 1012 -33.53 -23.53 -6.26
N LYS A 1013 -32.97 -22.40 -5.78
CA LYS A 1013 -32.83 -22.10 -4.34
C LYS A 1013 -34.14 -21.55 -3.77
N LEU A 1014 -34.86 -20.70 -4.52
CA LEU A 1014 -36.16 -20.17 -4.12
C LEU A 1014 -37.21 -21.28 -4.02
N HIS A 1015 -37.33 -22.17 -5.02
CA HIS A 1015 -38.23 -23.32 -4.93
C HIS A 1015 -37.89 -24.27 -3.76
N ARG A 1016 -36.60 -24.45 -3.43
CA ARG A 1016 -36.16 -25.23 -2.24
C ARG A 1016 -36.31 -24.50 -0.90
N LYS A 1017 -36.69 -23.21 -0.91
CA LYS A 1017 -37.14 -22.48 0.28
C LYS A 1017 -38.67 -22.52 0.40
N SER A 1018 -39.42 -22.34 -0.69
CA SER A 1018 -40.88 -22.43 -0.67
C SER A 1018 -41.37 -23.83 -0.32
N ALA A 1019 -40.74 -24.89 -0.86
CA ALA A 1019 -40.98 -26.30 -0.48
C ALA A 1019 -40.36 -26.70 0.89
N LYS A 1020 -40.26 -25.73 1.80
CA LYS A 1020 -39.99 -25.87 3.24
C LYS A 1020 -40.83 -24.91 4.10
N LEU A 1021 -41.70 -24.13 3.46
CA LEU A 1021 -42.72 -23.27 4.05
C LEU A 1021 -44.13 -23.82 3.74
N VAL A 1022 -44.17 -24.89 2.95
CA VAL A 1022 -45.20 -25.93 2.81
C VAL A 1022 -44.54 -27.22 3.30
#